data_AF-A0AAU1BE92-F1
#
_entry.id   AF-A0AAU1BE92-F1
#
_cell.length_a   1.000
_cell.length_b   1.000
_cell.length_c   1.000
_cell.angle_alpha   90.00
_cell.angle_beta   90.00
_cell.angle_gamma   90.00
#
_symmetry.space_group_name_H-M   'P 1'
#
loop_
_entity.id
_entity.type
_entity.pdbx_description
1 polymer ?
#
loop_
_entity_poly.entity_id
_entity_poly.type
_entity_poly.pdbx_seq_one_letter_code
_entity_poly.pdbx_strand_id
1 'polypeptide(L)'
;MPDEQESLFAAVDALLEEAAQDPLPHPDERKRLREAAGLSQDQIAKALSVRRETVTSWETGRTAPRAPKRAAYARLLEGLAALHPVNAVNAPAPEQPATTPPAPPTVNAVNAPAPEQPATPAPAPPTLNAVNAPTPAPPALPSTASTVNAVNAAAPEQPATPAPAPPTVNAVNAPTPAATPEPGSAHAPARAMGIAPRTSPRSGAKPRFREGAGRGSAPQGPTPKPTRTPTPLEGNGPLLVLDGTDKAYAASGLVLPLPPKAHTDLPTLIAWALGPDADLRSPRLHRNGKDGDPLLVLTAAATEALGLPPALEDRRTLRLPDDHPTLKLLSKGKWQLTRRGFGPWPRIYRPASPTTGRQCVQLAVLPWGALDARAWGEDTAGLPAPELAEVLTTYATRVLTPRGSTAVSGLELMTALRPPTRAARNPDTQVWESAPVPGSLLRPVDPAPPEAPDEHPVVAALYPRSHQRTPDEVLDEEAYDWIRDPQLLTDAECTRTHAVGIDVNMAFAAAANRLPVGLGPAVHVQGPRFDPKTPGCWLADLSALALDPRLPSPFTPTGRPPAGPAWYATPTLAYAQELGHPVQPTEAWLRPDNGPYLDAWYTRLRDAYVATMADLGVTSALPEPEFLAAMAELQECPDPVLKPVLSAIKSTVKGGIGKLRERPQGAAYRPGEPWPALERPTWRPDIRAAVISTARVNMHRKMNKLATAAGLYPVAVLSDCAVYLSDGPSPLDFLPRTPEGKPLPGGFRLGVSPGMVKHEGTQSLLWAVEMLDQGLNPARHIKGHDAAADGE
;
A
#
# COMPACT_ATOMS: atom_id res chain seq x y z
N MET A 1 -16.43 -50.31 4.65
CA MET A 1 -15.18 -51.01 5.08
C MET A 1 -14.48 -51.76 3.95
N PRO A 2 -15.12 -52.16 2.84
CA PRO A 2 -14.41 -52.36 1.58
C PRO A 2 -13.93 -51.01 0.97
N ASP A 3 -14.81 -50.01 1.07
CA ASP A 3 -14.78 -48.75 0.31
C ASP A 3 -13.54 -47.87 0.56
N GLU A 4 -13.01 -47.90 1.79
CA GLU A 4 -11.86 -47.08 2.19
C GLU A 4 -10.57 -47.55 1.50
N GLN A 5 -10.41 -48.86 1.30
CA GLN A 5 -9.26 -49.42 0.58
C GLN A 5 -9.35 -49.17 -0.93
N GLU A 6 -10.55 -49.26 -1.52
CA GLU A 6 -10.77 -48.92 -2.92
C GLU A 6 -10.60 -47.41 -3.18
N SER A 7 -11.04 -46.56 -2.24
CA SER A 7 -10.82 -45.10 -2.30
C SER A 7 -9.33 -44.75 -2.22
N LEU A 8 -8.57 -45.41 -1.35
CA LEU A 8 -7.11 -45.23 -1.26
C LEU A 8 -6.39 -45.71 -2.52
N PHE A 9 -6.78 -46.84 -3.12
CA PHE A 9 -6.23 -47.28 -4.41
C PHE A 9 -6.58 -46.30 -5.54
N ALA A 10 -7.82 -45.82 -5.64
CA ALA A 10 -8.20 -44.83 -6.64
C ALA A 10 -7.43 -43.50 -6.48
N ALA A 11 -7.11 -43.08 -5.25
CA ALA A 11 -6.28 -41.91 -4.99
C ALA A 11 -4.80 -42.13 -5.37
N VAL A 12 -4.27 -43.34 -5.17
CA VAL A 12 -2.92 -43.73 -5.61
C VAL A 12 -2.84 -43.84 -7.12
N ASP A 13 -3.83 -44.45 -7.78
CA ASP A 13 -3.90 -44.56 -9.23
C ASP A 13 -4.02 -43.19 -9.90
N ALA A 14 -4.79 -42.26 -9.34
CA ALA A 14 -4.85 -40.87 -9.80
C ALA A 14 -3.50 -40.13 -9.64
N LEU A 15 -2.75 -40.40 -8.57
CA LEU A 15 -1.39 -39.87 -8.37
C LEU A 15 -0.38 -40.48 -9.35
N LEU A 16 -0.51 -41.77 -9.68
CA LEU A 16 0.31 -42.44 -10.69
C LEU A 16 -0.04 -41.94 -12.10
N GLU A 17 -1.30 -41.68 -12.40
CA GLU A 17 -1.73 -41.07 -13.67
C GLU A 17 -1.31 -39.59 -13.77
N GLU A 18 -1.22 -38.84 -12.66
CA GLU A 18 -0.62 -37.50 -12.66
C GLU A 18 0.91 -37.55 -12.84
N ALA A 19 1.59 -38.50 -12.20
CA ALA A 19 3.03 -38.71 -12.35
C ALA A 19 3.45 -39.23 -13.74
N ALA A 20 2.55 -39.95 -14.43
CA ALA A 20 2.76 -40.47 -15.78
C ALA A 20 2.48 -39.44 -16.90
N GLN A 21 1.97 -38.25 -16.58
CA GLN A 21 1.72 -37.20 -17.57
C GLN A 21 3.00 -36.39 -17.88
N ASP A 22 3.41 -36.39 -19.16
CA ASP A 22 4.58 -35.65 -19.63
C ASP A 22 4.61 -34.18 -19.12
N PRO A 23 5.79 -33.69 -18.69
CA PRO A 23 5.93 -32.35 -18.18
C PRO A 23 5.77 -31.33 -19.31
N LEU A 24 4.74 -30.49 -19.22
CA LEU A 24 4.57 -29.36 -20.13
C LEU A 24 5.78 -28.41 -20.04
N PRO A 25 6.24 -27.82 -21.17
CA PRO A 25 7.32 -26.83 -21.18
C PRO A 25 7.14 -25.72 -20.13
N HIS A 26 8.23 -25.06 -19.73
CA HIS A 26 8.18 -23.95 -18.76
C HIS A 26 7.19 -22.85 -19.22
N PRO A 27 6.45 -22.15 -18.35
CA PRO A 27 5.45 -21.16 -18.77
C PRO A 27 5.95 -20.11 -19.77
N ASP A 28 7.18 -19.60 -19.58
CA ASP A 28 7.83 -18.69 -20.55
C ASP A 28 8.07 -19.33 -21.92
N GLU A 29 8.37 -20.62 -21.98
CA GLU A 29 8.53 -21.36 -23.24
C GLU A 29 7.18 -21.57 -23.94
N ARG A 30 6.10 -21.82 -23.19
CA ARG A 30 4.73 -21.86 -23.74
C ARG A 30 4.39 -20.54 -24.42
N LYS A 31 4.71 -19.44 -23.74
CA LYS A 31 4.54 -18.08 -24.26
C LYS A 31 5.43 -17.81 -25.48
N ARG A 32 6.73 -18.18 -25.43
CA ARG A 32 7.66 -18.05 -26.57
C ARG A 32 7.13 -18.78 -27.80
N LEU A 33 6.69 -20.01 -27.64
CA LEU A 33 6.17 -20.84 -28.72
C LEU A 33 4.92 -20.24 -29.36
N ARG A 34 3.97 -19.75 -28.55
CA ARG A 34 2.80 -19.01 -29.05
C ARG A 34 3.21 -17.74 -29.82
N GLU A 35 4.13 -16.95 -29.27
CA GLU A 35 4.54 -15.66 -29.84
C GLU A 35 5.38 -15.81 -31.12
N ALA A 36 6.25 -16.83 -31.19
CA ALA A 36 6.98 -17.19 -32.40
C ALA A 36 6.05 -17.67 -33.53
N ALA A 37 4.92 -18.30 -33.18
CA ALA A 37 3.88 -18.73 -34.11
C ALA A 37 2.89 -17.62 -34.52
N GLY A 38 3.04 -16.40 -33.99
CA GLY A 38 2.13 -15.28 -34.26
C GLY A 38 0.72 -15.45 -33.68
N LEU A 39 0.51 -16.39 -32.75
CA LEU A 39 -0.81 -16.73 -32.22
C LEU A 39 -1.21 -15.82 -31.04
N SER A 40 -2.48 -15.43 -30.99
CA SER A 40 -3.07 -14.76 -29.82
C SER A 40 -3.52 -15.77 -28.76
N GLN A 41 -3.60 -15.33 -27.50
CA GLN A 41 -4.16 -16.15 -26.42
C GLN A 41 -5.64 -16.50 -26.70
N ASP A 42 -6.40 -15.63 -27.38
CA ASP A 42 -7.78 -15.87 -27.82
C ASP A 42 -7.89 -16.97 -28.87
N GLN A 43 -6.95 -17.08 -29.81
CA GLN A 43 -6.94 -18.15 -30.80
C GLN A 43 -6.74 -19.52 -30.13
N ILE A 44 -5.79 -19.62 -29.18
CA ILE A 44 -5.58 -20.84 -28.38
C ILE A 44 -6.81 -21.12 -27.50
N ALA A 45 -7.37 -20.11 -26.83
CA ALA A 45 -8.51 -20.27 -25.95
C ALA A 45 -9.77 -20.78 -26.70
N LYS A 46 -10.03 -20.21 -27.89
CA LYS A 46 -11.10 -20.64 -28.79
C LYS A 46 -10.88 -22.08 -29.30
N ALA A 47 -9.65 -22.43 -29.68
CA ALA A 47 -9.32 -23.79 -30.12
C ALA A 47 -9.47 -24.85 -29.02
N LEU A 48 -9.25 -24.47 -27.75
CA LEU A 48 -9.31 -25.38 -26.59
C LEU A 48 -10.62 -25.28 -25.78
N SER A 49 -11.57 -24.46 -26.22
CA SER A 49 -12.84 -24.19 -25.52
C SER A 49 -12.62 -23.81 -24.03
N VAL A 50 -11.80 -22.78 -23.82
CA VAL A 50 -11.54 -22.11 -22.53
C VAL A 50 -11.64 -20.59 -22.69
N ARG A 51 -11.58 -19.84 -21.58
CA ARG A 51 -11.46 -18.37 -21.62
C ARG A 51 -10.01 -17.98 -21.91
N ARG A 52 -9.80 -16.79 -22.49
CA ARG A 52 -8.47 -16.23 -22.79
C ARG A 52 -7.57 -16.21 -21.54
N GLU A 53 -8.17 -15.79 -20.42
CA GLU A 53 -7.56 -15.67 -19.09
C GLU A 53 -7.05 -17.03 -18.57
N THR A 54 -7.69 -18.14 -18.98
CA THR A 54 -7.24 -19.49 -18.65
C THR A 54 -5.91 -19.80 -19.35
N VAL A 55 -5.75 -19.42 -20.62
CA VAL A 55 -4.47 -19.54 -21.34
C VAL A 55 -3.43 -18.58 -20.76
N THR A 56 -3.82 -17.35 -20.41
CA THR A 56 -2.94 -16.41 -19.70
C THR A 56 -2.45 -16.99 -18.36
N SER A 57 -3.29 -17.74 -17.63
CA SER A 57 -2.91 -18.41 -16.38
C SER A 57 -1.92 -19.55 -16.62
N TRP A 58 -2.10 -20.34 -17.68
CA TRP A 58 -1.16 -21.41 -18.07
C TRP A 58 0.19 -20.89 -18.58
N GLU A 59 0.21 -19.75 -19.29
CA GLU A 59 1.44 -19.06 -19.74
C GLU A 59 2.12 -18.25 -18.63
N THR A 60 1.43 -17.95 -17.52
CA THR A 60 2.03 -17.31 -16.33
C THR A 60 2.29 -18.28 -15.17
N GLY A 61 2.11 -19.59 -15.39
CA GLY A 61 2.36 -20.64 -14.39
C GLY A 61 1.38 -20.66 -13.20
N ARG A 62 0.41 -19.73 -13.13
CA ARG A 62 -0.55 -19.59 -12.02
C ARG A 62 -1.50 -20.78 -11.90
N THR A 63 -1.78 -21.47 -13.01
CA THR A 63 -2.46 -22.77 -13.00
C THR A 63 -1.88 -23.69 -14.07
N ALA A 64 -2.04 -25.00 -13.88
CA ALA A 64 -1.81 -25.99 -14.94
C ALA A 64 -3.13 -26.33 -15.67
N PRO A 65 -3.10 -26.69 -16.96
CA PRO A 65 -4.25 -27.30 -17.63
C PRO A 65 -4.50 -28.70 -17.06
N ARG A 66 -5.77 -29.05 -16.84
CA ARG A 66 -6.22 -30.40 -16.45
C ARG A 66 -6.75 -31.16 -17.67
N ALA A 67 -6.94 -32.47 -17.54
CA ALA A 67 -7.62 -33.28 -18.56
C ALA A 67 -9.06 -32.76 -18.82
N PRO A 68 -9.62 -32.93 -20.04
CA PRO A 68 -8.95 -33.40 -21.27
C PRO A 68 -8.08 -32.32 -21.94
N LYS A 69 -8.21 -31.05 -21.53
CA LYS A 69 -7.62 -29.87 -22.17
C LYS A 69 -6.08 -29.88 -22.17
N ARG A 70 -5.43 -30.50 -21.17
CA ARG A 70 -3.98 -30.70 -21.08
C ARG A 70 -3.41 -31.39 -22.33
N ALA A 71 -4.02 -32.48 -22.80
CA ALA A 71 -3.50 -33.25 -23.93
C ALA A 71 -3.51 -32.45 -25.25
N ALA A 72 -4.58 -31.70 -25.50
CA ALA A 72 -4.69 -30.84 -26.68
C ALA A 72 -3.71 -29.65 -26.63
N TYR A 73 -3.48 -29.06 -25.45
CA TYR A 73 -2.49 -27.99 -25.27
C TYR A 73 -1.04 -28.51 -25.35
N ALA A 74 -0.76 -29.71 -24.82
CA ALA A 74 0.55 -30.37 -24.96
C ALA A 74 0.90 -30.57 -26.44
N ARG A 75 -0.01 -31.19 -27.21
CA ARG A 75 0.15 -31.43 -28.65
C ARG A 75 0.30 -30.14 -29.47
N LEU A 76 -0.39 -29.06 -29.07
CA LEU A 76 -0.18 -27.75 -29.68
C LEU A 76 1.24 -27.24 -29.43
N LEU A 77 1.71 -27.26 -28.18
CA LEU A 77 3.05 -26.79 -27.81
C LEU A 77 4.16 -27.63 -28.45
N GLU A 78 3.99 -28.95 -28.54
CA GLU A 78 4.90 -29.85 -29.25
C GLU A 78 5.00 -29.48 -30.75
N GLY A 79 3.86 -29.29 -31.42
CA GLY A 79 3.83 -28.86 -32.82
C GLY A 79 4.47 -27.49 -33.04
N LEU A 80 4.26 -26.53 -32.13
CA LEU A 80 4.92 -25.23 -32.18
C LEU A 80 6.43 -25.33 -31.90
N ALA A 81 6.87 -26.25 -31.03
CA ALA A 81 8.30 -26.46 -30.75
C ALA A 81 9.05 -27.05 -31.95
N ALA A 82 8.41 -27.94 -32.71
CA ALA A 82 8.94 -28.46 -33.98
C ALA A 82 9.03 -27.36 -35.06
N LEU A 83 8.11 -26.40 -35.08
CA LEU A 83 8.10 -25.28 -36.02
C LEU A 83 9.05 -24.13 -35.62
N HIS A 84 9.29 -23.93 -34.32
CA HIS A 84 10.08 -22.80 -33.79
C HIS A 84 11.23 -23.25 -32.87
N PRO A 85 12.18 -24.08 -33.37
CA PRO A 85 13.32 -24.55 -32.59
C PRO A 85 14.24 -23.39 -32.17
N VAL A 86 14.86 -23.53 -31.00
CA VAL A 86 15.55 -22.44 -30.26
C VAL A 86 16.73 -21.82 -31.03
N ASN A 87 17.32 -22.52 -32.00
CA ASN A 87 18.52 -22.08 -32.72
C ASN A 87 18.26 -21.17 -33.96
N ALA A 88 17.03 -20.74 -34.21
CA ALA A 88 16.69 -19.92 -35.38
C ALA A 88 17.21 -18.46 -35.37
N VAL A 89 17.92 -18.04 -34.32
CA VAL A 89 18.39 -16.65 -34.12
C VAL A 89 19.79 -16.40 -34.71
N ASN A 90 20.02 -16.80 -35.97
CA ASN A 90 21.20 -16.41 -36.78
C ASN A 90 21.02 -16.78 -38.27
N ALA A 91 20.02 -16.20 -38.93
CA ALA A 91 19.88 -16.21 -40.39
C ALA A 91 19.37 -14.84 -40.86
N PRO A 92 19.89 -14.29 -41.99
CA PRO A 92 19.35 -13.05 -42.55
C PRO A 92 17.92 -13.29 -43.06
N ALA A 93 17.03 -12.32 -42.82
CA ALA A 93 15.62 -12.45 -43.19
C ALA A 93 15.43 -12.45 -44.72
N PRO A 94 14.55 -13.32 -45.27
CA PRO A 94 14.13 -13.21 -46.66
C PRO A 94 13.24 -11.97 -46.83
N GLU A 95 13.47 -11.22 -47.90
CA GLU A 95 12.66 -10.05 -48.25
C GLU A 95 11.22 -10.47 -48.59
N GLN A 96 10.23 -9.71 -48.12
CA GLN A 96 8.84 -9.81 -48.57
C GLN A 96 8.36 -8.48 -49.18
N PRO A 97 7.40 -8.52 -50.14
CA PRO A 97 7.25 -7.43 -51.10
C PRO A 97 6.54 -6.21 -50.53
N ALA A 98 6.97 -5.02 -50.96
CA ALA A 98 6.29 -3.76 -50.64
C ALA A 98 4.91 -3.68 -51.33
N THR A 99 3.84 -3.48 -50.56
CA THR A 99 2.49 -3.21 -51.07
C THR A 99 2.24 -1.71 -51.14
N THR A 100 2.01 -1.20 -52.35
CA THR A 100 1.86 0.24 -52.63
C THR A 100 0.49 0.78 -52.19
N PRO A 101 0.38 2.01 -51.65
CA PRO A 101 -0.91 2.65 -51.35
C PRO A 101 -1.68 3.07 -52.64
N PRO A 102 -3.02 3.24 -52.57
CA PRO A 102 -3.84 3.67 -53.71
C PRO A 102 -3.70 5.17 -54.02
N ALA A 103 -3.96 5.55 -55.28
CA ALA A 103 -3.68 6.90 -55.80
C ALA A 103 -4.94 7.68 -56.23
N PRO A 104 -4.92 9.04 -56.13
CA PRO A 104 -5.79 9.96 -56.87
C PRO A 104 -5.24 10.26 -58.30
N PRO A 105 -5.97 10.96 -59.19
CA PRO A 105 -5.92 10.68 -60.63
C PRO A 105 -4.81 11.35 -61.47
N THR A 106 -4.62 10.80 -62.66
CA THR A 106 -3.60 11.08 -63.68
C THR A 106 -3.81 12.36 -64.51
N VAL A 107 -2.69 12.99 -64.92
CA VAL A 107 -2.60 13.80 -66.16
C VAL A 107 -1.30 13.45 -66.92
N ASN A 108 -1.34 13.59 -68.25
CA ASN A 108 -0.32 13.20 -69.26
C ASN A 108 0.98 14.05 -69.24
N ALA A 109 2.13 13.70 -69.87
CA ALA A 109 2.72 12.41 -70.32
C ALA A 109 4.14 12.64 -70.96
N VAL A 110 4.80 11.53 -71.37
CA VAL A 110 5.89 11.33 -72.37
C VAL A 110 7.36 11.75 -72.13
N ASN A 111 8.24 10.83 -72.58
CA ASN A 111 9.65 10.93 -73.04
C ASN A 111 10.85 10.85 -72.07
N ALA A 112 11.91 10.19 -72.60
CA ALA A 112 13.24 9.91 -72.03
C ALA A 112 14.33 10.64 -72.89
N PRO A 113 15.69 10.52 -72.71
CA PRO A 113 16.47 9.43 -72.09
C PRO A 113 17.61 9.87 -71.12
N ALA A 114 18.43 8.91 -70.68
CA ALA A 114 19.71 9.10 -69.96
C ALA A 114 20.90 9.27 -70.95
N PRO A 115 22.12 9.66 -70.51
CA PRO A 115 23.04 8.80 -69.71
C PRO A 115 23.59 9.57 -68.46
N GLU A 116 24.69 9.27 -67.73
CA GLU A 116 25.82 8.31 -67.86
C GLU A 116 26.48 8.03 -66.48
N GLN A 117 27.66 7.37 -66.43
CA GLN A 117 28.51 7.18 -65.23
C GLN A 117 29.99 7.52 -65.49
N PRO A 118 30.73 7.93 -64.45
CA PRO A 118 32.10 7.43 -64.23
C PRO A 118 32.24 6.56 -62.95
N ALA A 119 33.44 6.01 -62.72
CA ALA A 119 33.65 4.82 -61.88
C ALA A 119 34.45 5.01 -60.56
N THR A 120 34.54 3.88 -59.83
CA THR A 120 35.19 3.55 -58.55
C THR A 120 36.72 3.83 -58.49
N PRO A 121 37.38 3.86 -57.29
CA PRO A 121 37.56 2.67 -56.41
C PRO A 121 37.52 2.92 -54.87
N ALA A 122 37.62 1.83 -54.10
CA ALA A 122 37.66 1.80 -52.64
C ALA A 122 39.01 1.26 -52.09
N PRO A 123 39.30 1.45 -50.79
CA PRO A 123 40.22 0.58 -50.04
C PRO A 123 39.57 -0.07 -48.79
N ALA A 124 40.28 -1.04 -48.21
CA ALA A 124 39.84 -1.92 -47.12
C ALA A 124 40.42 -1.52 -45.72
N PRO A 125 40.05 -2.18 -44.60
CA PRO A 125 40.30 -1.67 -43.24
C PRO A 125 41.59 -2.21 -42.55
N PRO A 126 42.09 -1.55 -41.48
CA PRO A 126 43.14 -2.07 -40.60
C PRO A 126 42.62 -2.72 -39.30
N THR A 127 43.48 -3.46 -38.60
CA THR A 127 43.16 -4.35 -37.47
C THR A 127 43.88 -3.98 -36.15
N LEU A 128 43.51 -4.70 -35.08
CA LEU A 128 44.07 -4.62 -33.71
C LEU A 128 45.60 -4.82 -33.62
N ASN A 129 46.22 -4.21 -32.60
CA ASN A 129 47.26 -4.85 -31.78
C ASN A 129 47.50 -4.09 -30.45
N ALA A 130 48.19 -4.72 -29.49
CA ALA A 130 48.34 -4.24 -28.10
C ALA A 130 49.79 -4.32 -27.58
N VAL A 131 50.12 -3.60 -26.49
CA VAL A 131 51.42 -3.66 -25.78
C VAL A 131 51.32 -3.27 -24.29
N ASN A 132 52.34 -3.66 -23.51
CA ASN A 132 52.57 -3.46 -22.07
C ASN A 132 54.10 -3.39 -21.84
N ALA A 133 54.70 -2.87 -20.75
CA ALA A 133 54.34 -2.01 -19.60
C ALA A 133 55.72 -1.70 -18.91
N PRO A 134 55.94 -1.57 -17.58
CA PRO A 134 55.11 -1.13 -16.44
C PRO A 134 55.82 -0.04 -15.54
N THR A 135 55.25 0.25 -14.36
CA THR A 135 55.87 0.91 -13.16
C THR A 135 56.31 2.40 -13.25
N PRO A 136 56.51 3.12 -12.12
CA PRO A 136 56.32 2.76 -10.69
C PRO A 136 55.24 3.60 -9.96
N ALA A 137 55.08 3.41 -8.63
CA ALA A 137 54.00 3.99 -7.82
C ALA A 137 54.48 4.84 -6.60
N PRO A 138 53.67 5.78 -6.10
CA PRO A 138 53.83 6.45 -4.80
C PRO A 138 53.09 5.70 -3.65
N PRO A 139 53.37 6.00 -2.36
CA PRO A 139 52.98 5.15 -1.22
C PRO A 139 51.54 5.35 -0.70
N ALA A 140 51.06 4.36 0.08
CA ALA A 140 49.70 4.30 0.61
C ALA A 140 49.57 4.76 2.07
N LEU A 141 48.36 5.18 2.45
CA LEU A 141 47.84 5.29 3.82
C LEU A 141 46.46 4.60 3.89
N PRO A 142 46.02 4.13 5.08
CA PRO A 142 45.12 2.97 5.16
C PRO A 142 43.65 3.26 4.82
N SER A 143 43.02 2.28 4.18
CA SER A 143 41.56 2.25 3.94
C SER A 143 40.82 1.68 5.15
N THR A 144 39.78 2.37 5.60
CA THR A 144 38.83 1.84 6.60
C THR A 144 37.82 0.92 5.92
N ALA A 145 37.96 -0.40 6.12
CA ALA A 145 37.03 -1.38 5.57
C ALA A 145 35.61 -1.23 6.16
N SER A 146 34.58 -1.36 5.32
CA SER A 146 33.19 -1.46 5.76
C SER A 146 32.96 -2.83 6.42
N THR A 147 32.77 -2.85 7.74
CA THR A 147 32.53 -4.09 8.49
C THR A 147 31.12 -4.63 8.27
N VAL A 148 31.04 -5.86 7.74
CA VAL A 148 29.80 -6.65 7.74
C VAL A 148 29.51 -7.11 9.17
N ASN A 149 28.40 -6.66 9.75
CA ASN A 149 27.98 -7.06 11.10
C ASN A 149 27.33 -8.45 11.10
N ALA A 150 28.14 -9.49 10.91
CA ALA A 150 27.76 -10.85 11.27
C ALA A 150 28.10 -11.10 12.75
N VAL A 151 27.11 -11.49 13.56
CA VAL A 151 27.31 -11.90 14.95
C VAL A 151 26.71 -13.27 15.20
N ASN A 152 27.57 -14.28 15.13
CA ASN A 152 27.35 -15.61 15.69
C ASN A 152 28.66 -16.02 16.37
N ALA A 153 28.66 -16.12 17.70
CA ALA A 153 29.78 -16.60 18.51
C ALA A 153 29.23 -17.24 19.79
N ALA A 154 29.85 -18.33 20.24
CA ALA A 154 29.34 -19.17 21.32
C ALA A 154 29.62 -18.61 22.72
N ALA A 155 28.93 -19.18 23.73
CA ALA A 155 29.06 -18.80 25.13
C ALA A 155 30.38 -19.28 25.79
N PRO A 156 30.97 -18.50 26.71
CA PRO A 156 31.99 -18.95 27.66
C PRO A 156 31.40 -19.33 29.03
N GLU A 157 32.12 -20.16 29.79
CA GLU A 157 31.69 -20.73 31.07
C GLU A 157 31.81 -19.77 32.28
N GLN A 158 31.09 -20.08 33.37
CA GLN A 158 31.16 -19.35 34.65
C GLN A 158 32.26 -19.88 35.60
N PRO A 159 32.98 -18.98 36.30
CA PRO A 159 33.53 -19.25 37.63
C PRO A 159 32.49 -19.00 38.75
N ALA A 160 32.67 -19.65 39.91
CA ALA A 160 31.67 -19.71 40.98
C ALA A 160 31.67 -18.54 42.00
N THR A 161 30.60 -18.47 42.79
CA THR A 161 30.25 -17.45 43.80
C THR A 161 31.14 -17.47 45.06
N PRO A 162 31.10 -16.40 45.89
CA PRO A 162 30.34 -16.50 47.14
C PRO A 162 29.46 -15.27 47.46
N ALA A 163 28.46 -15.46 48.35
CA ALA A 163 27.53 -14.43 48.82
C ALA A 163 27.99 -13.74 50.13
N PRO A 164 27.31 -12.65 50.54
CA PRO A 164 26.57 -12.74 51.82
C PRO A 164 25.16 -12.10 51.81
N ALA A 165 24.53 -12.05 52.99
CA ALA A 165 23.07 -11.98 53.24
C ALA A 165 22.44 -10.55 53.35
N PRO A 166 21.10 -10.40 53.45
CA PRO A 166 20.36 -9.14 53.25
C PRO A 166 19.73 -8.53 54.52
N PRO A 167 19.01 -7.40 54.41
CA PRO A 167 17.94 -7.01 55.34
C PRO A 167 16.52 -7.11 54.74
N THR A 168 15.56 -7.39 55.62
CA THR A 168 14.17 -7.82 55.37
C THR A 168 13.11 -6.71 55.17
N VAL A 169 12.15 -7.02 54.27
CA VAL A 169 10.69 -6.76 54.26
C VAL A 169 10.06 -5.44 54.76
N ASN A 170 9.03 -4.99 54.02
CA ASN A 170 7.66 -4.99 54.54
C ASN A 170 6.62 -4.97 53.41
N ALA A 171 5.49 -5.64 53.59
CA ALA A 171 4.41 -5.76 52.61
C ALA A 171 3.05 -5.94 53.30
N VAL A 172 1.94 -5.51 52.67
CA VAL A 172 0.58 -5.84 53.14
C VAL A 172 -0.44 -5.92 52.01
N ASN A 173 -1.19 -7.03 52.02
CA ASN A 173 -2.56 -7.23 51.53
C ASN A 173 -2.92 -7.02 50.05
N ALA A 174 -3.02 -8.14 49.35
CA ALA A 174 -4.12 -8.41 48.41
C ALA A 174 -4.93 -9.62 48.91
N PRO A 175 -6.26 -9.69 48.73
CA PRO A 175 -7.08 -10.86 49.07
C PRO A 175 -7.33 -11.79 47.86
N THR A 176 -7.60 -13.08 48.13
CA THR A 176 -7.79 -14.17 47.16
C THR A 176 -9.23 -14.74 47.27
N PRO A 177 -9.90 -15.23 46.20
CA PRO A 177 -11.34 -15.52 46.21
C PRO A 177 -11.73 -16.97 46.55
N ALA A 178 -13.01 -17.22 46.88
CA ALA A 178 -13.62 -18.55 46.91
C ALA A 178 -15.17 -18.55 46.77
N ALA A 179 -15.68 -19.47 45.94
CA ALA A 179 -16.98 -20.19 45.96
C ALA A 179 -18.35 -19.49 46.03
N THR A 180 -19.28 -19.97 45.18
CA THR A 180 -20.76 -19.79 45.21
C THR A 180 -21.45 -20.84 46.10
N PRO A 181 -22.71 -20.64 46.53
CA PRO A 181 -23.83 -21.28 45.81
C PRO A 181 -25.13 -20.45 45.69
N GLU A 182 -26.09 -20.97 44.92
CA GLU A 182 -27.45 -20.43 44.60
C GLU A 182 -28.57 -21.17 45.39
N PRO A 183 -29.89 -20.86 45.25
CA PRO A 183 -30.57 -19.65 44.75
C PRO A 183 -31.69 -19.11 45.71
N GLY A 184 -32.34 -17.97 45.40
CA GLY A 184 -33.43 -17.42 46.26
C GLY A 184 -34.32 -16.31 45.66
N SER A 185 -35.54 -16.68 45.28
CA SER A 185 -36.62 -15.93 44.59
C SER A 185 -37.03 -14.50 45.05
N ALA A 186 -37.32 -13.65 44.03
CA ALA A 186 -38.48 -12.72 43.89
C ALA A 186 -38.59 -11.31 44.54
N HIS A 187 -39.25 -10.45 43.73
CA HIS A 187 -40.06 -9.23 44.01
C HIS A 187 -39.44 -7.82 44.05
N ALA A 188 -40.26 -6.89 43.54
CA ALA A 188 -40.15 -5.41 43.45
C ALA A 188 -41.50 -4.83 43.98
N PRO A 189 -41.92 -3.54 43.86
CA PRO A 189 -41.30 -2.40 43.16
C PRO A 189 -41.44 -0.96 43.78
N ALA A 190 -40.63 -0.03 43.23
CA ALA A 190 -40.94 1.39 42.87
C ALA A 190 -41.37 2.51 43.87
N ARG A 191 -41.05 3.76 43.44
CA ARG A 191 -41.50 5.12 43.87
C ARG A 191 -40.98 5.70 45.21
N ALA A 192 -40.96 7.04 45.45
CA ALA A 192 -40.73 8.24 44.60
C ALA A 192 -40.72 9.56 45.45
N MET A 193 -39.96 10.59 45.03
CA MET A 193 -39.96 12.01 45.54
C MET A 193 -39.51 12.23 47.01
N GLY A 194 -39.06 13.41 47.48
CA GLY A 194 -38.65 14.67 46.83
C GLY A 194 -38.47 15.86 47.82
N ILE A 195 -37.86 16.98 47.36
CA ILE A 195 -37.81 18.34 47.98
C ILE A 195 -36.74 18.59 49.09
N ALA A 196 -36.31 19.87 49.24
CA ALA A 196 -35.21 20.43 50.07
C ALA A 196 -35.75 21.63 50.95
N PRO A 197 -35.04 22.70 51.42
CA PRO A 197 -33.60 23.09 51.39
C PRO A 197 -33.07 23.74 52.73
N ARG A 198 -32.04 24.63 52.66
CA ARG A 198 -31.44 25.54 53.70
C ARG A 198 -30.25 24.94 54.51
N THR A 199 -29.21 25.67 54.97
CA THR A 199 -28.70 27.05 54.75
C THR A 199 -27.19 27.15 55.10
N SER A 200 -26.46 28.15 54.59
CA SER A 200 -25.03 28.43 54.93
C SER A 200 -24.85 29.40 56.11
N PRO A 201 -23.62 29.53 56.65
CA PRO A 201 -22.98 30.86 56.66
C PRO A 201 -21.46 30.88 56.31
N ARG A 202 -20.91 32.10 56.14
CA ARG A 202 -19.48 32.42 55.93
C ARG A 202 -18.83 32.96 57.22
N SER A 203 -17.50 32.95 57.34
CA SER A 203 -16.68 34.16 57.61
C SER A 203 -15.15 33.89 57.55
N GLY A 204 -14.33 34.96 57.47
CA GLY A 204 -12.87 34.96 57.71
C GLY A 204 -12.00 35.07 56.44
N ALA A 205 -11.22 36.17 56.28
CA ALA A 205 -10.33 36.35 55.12
C ALA A 205 -9.22 37.41 55.27
N LYS A 206 -8.13 37.22 54.48
CA LYS A 206 -7.08 38.18 54.01
C LYS A 206 -5.89 38.51 54.95
N PRO A 207 -4.73 39.02 54.42
CA PRO A 207 -4.32 39.23 53.00
C PRO A 207 -2.86 38.80 52.60
N ARG A 208 -2.64 38.52 51.29
CA ARG A 208 -1.34 38.59 50.51
C ARG A 208 -0.22 37.62 50.96
N PHE A 209 0.67 37.04 50.12
CA PHE A 209 0.97 37.00 48.66
C PHE A 209 1.89 35.76 48.41
N ARG A 210 2.40 35.31 47.24
CA ARG A 210 2.34 35.63 45.78
C ARG A 210 2.86 34.37 45.00
N GLU A 211 2.35 34.13 43.78
CA GLU A 211 2.84 33.18 42.72
C GLU A 211 2.91 31.66 42.98
N GLY A 212 2.63 30.86 41.92
CA GLY A 212 2.93 29.42 41.84
C GLY A 212 1.83 28.52 41.24
N ALA A 213 1.93 28.22 39.93
CA ALA A 213 1.31 27.12 39.15
C ALA A 213 -0.07 26.52 39.57
N GLY A 214 -1.05 26.57 38.65
CA GLY A 214 -2.42 26.08 38.90
C GLY A 214 -2.70 24.60 38.53
N ARG A 215 -3.62 23.99 39.30
CA ARG A 215 -4.55 22.95 38.82
C ARG A 215 -5.77 23.68 38.23
N GLY A 216 -6.56 23.19 37.27
CA GLY A 216 -6.82 21.82 36.83
C GLY A 216 -8.34 21.66 36.81
N SER A 217 -8.97 21.79 35.63
CA SER A 217 -10.43 21.89 35.45
C SER A 217 -11.00 20.69 34.69
N ALA A 218 -12.25 20.31 35.02
CA ALA A 218 -12.92 19.13 34.48
C ALA A 218 -13.29 19.28 32.98
N PRO A 219 -13.36 18.18 32.22
CA PRO A 219 -13.68 18.21 30.80
C PRO A 219 -15.15 18.53 30.55
N GLN A 220 -15.42 19.60 29.78
CA GLN A 220 -16.70 19.78 29.10
C GLN A 220 -16.76 18.90 27.85
N GLY A 221 -17.96 18.47 27.46
CA GLY A 221 -18.17 17.68 26.25
C GLY A 221 -17.80 18.48 24.98
N PRO A 222 -17.42 17.79 23.88
CA PRO A 222 -16.97 18.46 22.67
C PRO A 222 -18.13 19.21 21.99
N THR A 223 -18.05 20.53 21.95
CA THR A 223 -18.83 21.33 21.00
C THR A 223 -18.38 21.01 19.57
N PRO A 224 -19.29 21.03 18.58
CA PRO A 224 -18.90 20.90 17.19
C PRO A 224 -17.99 22.08 16.82
N LYS A 225 -16.77 21.77 16.35
CA LYS A 225 -15.89 22.80 15.79
C LYS A 225 -16.53 23.31 14.49
N PRO A 226 -16.48 24.63 14.21
CA PRO A 226 -16.88 25.13 12.90
C PRO A 226 -16.04 24.45 11.82
N THR A 227 -16.67 24.15 10.68
CA THR A 227 -16.01 23.57 9.49
C THR A 227 -14.77 24.40 9.19
N ARG A 228 -13.58 23.80 9.26
CA ARG A 228 -12.33 24.56 9.10
C ARG A 228 -12.24 25.00 7.65
N THR A 229 -12.49 26.28 7.40
CA THR A 229 -12.25 26.90 6.09
C THR A 229 -10.87 26.48 5.57
N PRO A 230 -10.74 26.21 4.26
CA PRO A 230 -9.44 25.93 3.66
C PRO A 230 -8.45 27.01 4.08
N THR A 231 -7.27 26.60 4.54
CA THR A 231 -6.17 27.54 4.70
C THR A 231 -5.91 28.15 3.32
N PRO A 232 -5.95 29.48 3.15
CA PRO A 232 -5.72 30.09 1.84
C PRO A 232 -4.42 29.59 1.23
N LEU A 233 -4.42 29.37 -0.09
CA LEU A 233 -3.20 29.02 -0.81
C LEU A 233 -2.18 30.13 -0.60
N GLU A 234 -0.93 29.75 -0.30
CA GLU A 234 0.18 30.69 -0.31
C GLU A 234 0.67 30.89 -1.75
N GLY A 235 0.86 32.15 -2.15
CA GLY A 235 1.20 32.48 -3.53
C GLY A 235 0.15 31.99 -4.52
N ASN A 236 0.58 31.49 -5.68
CA ASN A 236 -0.29 30.91 -6.70
C ASN A 236 -0.57 29.40 -6.45
N GLY A 237 -0.29 28.89 -5.25
CA GLY A 237 -0.44 27.48 -4.90
C GLY A 237 0.79 26.61 -5.23
N PRO A 238 0.68 25.29 -5.10
CA PRO A 238 1.83 24.39 -5.10
C PRO A 238 2.27 23.87 -6.47
N LEU A 239 1.47 24.10 -7.53
CA LEU A 239 1.65 23.48 -8.84
C LEU A 239 1.00 24.29 -9.96
N LEU A 240 1.39 24.00 -11.20
CA LEU A 240 0.75 24.48 -12.42
C LEU A 240 0.54 23.34 -13.42
N VAL A 241 -0.53 23.41 -14.20
CA VAL A 241 -0.75 22.57 -15.39
C VAL A 241 -0.43 23.38 -16.65
N LEU A 242 0.25 22.78 -17.62
CA LEU A 242 0.57 23.39 -18.91
C LEU A 242 -0.16 22.66 -20.04
N ASP A 243 -0.70 23.40 -20.99
CA ASP A 243 -1.43 22.89 -22.18
C ASP A 243 -0.63 23.01 -23.49
N GLY A 244 0.60 23.53 -23.44
CA GLY A 244 1.46 23.78 -24.61
C GLY A 244 1.29 25.17 -25.23
N THR A 245 0.36 25.98 -24.74
CA THR A 245 0.23 27.40 -25.11
C THR A 245 1.20 28.29 -24.31
N ASP A 246 1.11 29.60 -24.47
CA ASP A 246 1.84 30.60 -23.69
C ASP A 246 1.27 30.81 -22.26
N LYS A 247 0.59 29.81 -21.69
CA LYS A 247 -0.14 29.90 -20.42
C LYS A 247 0.17 28.75 -19.48
N ALA A 248 -0.05 29.01 -18.19
CA ALA A 248 -0.03 28.02 -17.12
C ALA A 248 -1.27 28.17 -16.24
N TYR A 249 -1.84 27.05 -15.83
CA TYR A 249 -3.13 26.98 -15.12
C TYR A 249 -2.92 26.55 -13.67
N ALA A 250 -3.51 27.31 -12.75
CA ALA A 250 -3.61 27.02 -11.33
C ALA A 250 -5.08 26.85 -10.93
N ALA A 251 -5.30 26.44 -9.67
CA ALA A 251 -6.62 26.35 -9.07
C ALA A 251 -7.34 27.72 -8.96
N SER A 252 -8.64 27.67 -8.65
CA SER A 252 -9.56 28.82 -8.67
C SER A 252 -9.62 29.54 -10.03
N GLY A 253 -9.41 28.80 -11.13
CA GLY A 253 -9.38 29.33 -12.49
C GLY A 253 -8.25 30.33 -12.80
N LEU A 254 -7.19 30.38 -11.98
CA LEU A 254 -6.07 31.30 -12.19
C LEU A 254 -5.23 30.89 -13.41
N VAL A 255 -4.98 31.84 -14.31
CA VAL A 255 -4.14 31.66 -15.50
C VAL A 255 -2.97 32.64 -15.46
N LEU A 256 -1.74 32.10 -15.53
CA LEU A 256 -0.51 32.87 -15.56
C LEU A 256 0.06 32.89 -16.99
N PRO A 257 0.50 34.04 -17.52
CA PRO A 257 1.22 34.10 -18.79
C PRO A 257 2.65 33.57 -18.62
N LEU A 258 3.07 32.69 -19.53
CA LEU A 258 4.44 32.19 -19.60
C LEU A 258 5.36 33.24 -20.27
N PRO A 259 6.61 33.42 -19.80
CA PRO A 259 7.55 34.30 -20.48
C PRO A 259 7.95 33.72 -21.85
N PRO A 260 8.42 34.55 -22.81
CA PRO A 260 8.77 34.10 -24.16
C PRO A 260 9.69 32.88 -24.15
N LYS A 261 9.33 31.87 -24.95
CA LYS A 261 9.97 30.55 -25.07
C LYS A 261 9.76 29.57 -23.90
N ALA A 262 9.14 29.92 -22.77
CA ALA A 262 8.97 28.94 -21.68
C ALA A 262 8.05 27.75 -22.04
N HIS A 263 7.15 27.88 -23.02
CA HIS A 263 6.38 26.75 -23.55
C HIS A 263 7.20 25.81 -24.48
N THR A 264 8.41 26.21 -24.88
CA THR A 264 9.29 25.50 -25.84
C THR A 264 10.70 25.23 -25.33
N ASP A 265 11.15 25.86 -24.24
CA ASP A 265 12.46 25.68 -23.61
C ASP A 265 12.31 25.37 -22.11
N LEU A 266 12.51 24.09 -21.77
CA LEU A 266 12.38 23.59 -20.39
C LEU A 266 13.34 24.28 -19.38
N PRO A 267 14.61 24.62 -19.69
CA PRO A 267 15.45 25.42 -18.79
C PRO A 267 14.86 26.79 -18.43
N THR A 268 14.25 27.50 -19.38
CA THR A 268 13.57 28.79 -19.16
C THR A 268 12.31 28.61 -18.31
N LEU A 269 11.51 27.59 -18.60
CA LEU A 269 10.32 27.24 -17.82
C LEU A 269 10.64 26.97 -16.34
N ILE A 270 11.68 26.17 -16.07
CA ILE A 270 12.12 25.84 -14.70
C ILE A 270 12.67 27.08 -13.98
N ALA A 271 13.35 27.98 -14.69
CA ALA A 271 13.83 29.23 -14.11
C ALA A 271 12.67 30.17 -13.72
N TRP A 272 11.63 30.26 -14.55
CA TRP A 272 10.42 31.03 -14.25
C TRP A 272 9.59 30.42 -13.11
N ALA A 273 9.41 29.10 -13.09
CA ALA A 273 8.65 28.39 -12.04
C ALA A 273 9.29 28.44 -10.64
N LEU A 274 10.56 28.85 -10.55
CA LEU A 274 11.28 29.15 -9.30
C LEU A 274 11.41 30.66 -9.03
N GLY A 275 10.86 31.51 -9.90
CA GLY A 275 10.88 32.97 -9.81
C GLY A 275 9.66 33.54 -9.08
N PRO A 276 9.71 34.84 -8.72
CA PRO A 276 8.60 35.51 -8.04
C PRO A 276 7.36 35.65 -8.92
N ASP A 277 7.50 35.59 -10.24
CA ASP A 277 6.39 35.77 -11.19
C ASP A 277 5.43 34.55 -11.21
N ALA A 278 5.95 33.36 -10.92
CA ALA A 278 5.15 32.14 -10.77
C ALA A 278 4.62 31.95 -9.34
N ASP A 279 5.32 32.49 -8.33
CA ASP A 279 5.04 32.42 -6.89
C ASP A 279 4.48 31.08 -6.38
N LEU A 280 5.08 29.96 -6.80
CA LEU A 280 4.62 28.62 -6.44
C LEU A 280 5.14 28.22 -5.05
N ARG A 281 4.21 27.90 -4.14
CA ARG A 281 4.52 27.61 -2.73
C ARG A 281 3.83 26.34 -2.25
N SER A 282 4.59 25.53 -1.52
CA SER A 282 4.12 24.33 -0.84
C SER A 282 4.67 24.32 0.59
N PRO A 283 3.99 24.97 1.55
CA PRO A 283 4.52 25.17 2.90
C PRO A 283 4.80 23.86 3.64
N ARG A 284 5.91 23.81 4.40
CA ARG A 284 6.29 22.62 5.19
C ARG A 284 5.19 22.16 6.15
N LEU A 285 4.88 20.87 6.14
CA LEU A 285 3.88 20.25 7.03
C LEU A 285 4.34 20.10 8.50
N HIS A 286 5.61 20.34 8.78
CA HIS A 286 6.19 20.32 10.12
C HIS A 286 7.26 21.41 10.26
N ARG A 287 7.38 22.05 11.43
CA ARG A 287 8.32 23.17 11.69
C ARG A 287 9.78 22.86 11.32
N ASN A 288 10.23 21.63 11.59
CA ASN A 288 11.59 21.16 11.27
C ASN A 288 11.68 20.51 9.87
N GLY A 289 10.57 20.47 9.13
CA GLY A 289 10.51 19.94 7.76
C GLY A 289 11.06 20.93 6.73
N LYS A 290 10.86 20.59 5.47
CA LYS A 290 11.22 21.41 4.30
C LYS A 290 9.95 21.69 3.50
N ASP A 291 9.91 22.85 2.87
CA ASP A 291 8.83 23.22 1.95
C ASP A 291 8.92 22.34 0.69
N GLY A 292 7.79 22.08 0.04
CA GLY A 292 7.74 21.27 -1.18
C GLY A 292 8.55 21.89 -2.32
N ASP A 293 8.91 21.05 -3.29
CA ASP A 293 9.34 21.55 -4.59
C ASP A 293 8.07 21.94 -5.39
N PRO A 294 8.06 23.04 -6.16
CA PRO A 294 7.00 23.30 -7.13
C PRO A 294 6.85 22.16 -8.13
N LEU A 295 5.61 21.89 -8.54
CA LEU A 295 5.27 20.85 -9.51
C LEU A 295 4.73 21.48 -10.81
N LEU A 296 5.28 21.09 -11.97
CA LEU A 296 4.75 21.43 -13.27
C LEU A 296 4.16 20.19 -13.95
N VAL A 297 2.89 20.22 -14.30
CA VAL A 297 2.16 19.09 -14.89
C VAL A 297 2.09 19.31 -16.40
N LEU A 298 2.67 18.38 -17.16
CA LEU A 298 2.76 18.46 -18.61
C LEU A 298 1.70 17.55 -19.25
N THR A 299 0.68 18.17 -19.85
CA THR A 299 -0.25 17.50 -20.76
C THR A 299 0.45 16.95 -22.01
N ALA A 300 -0.26 16.22 -22.87
CA ALA A 300 0.26 15.76 -24.15
C ALA A 300 0.81 16.91 -25.02
N ALA A 301 0.02 17.97 -25.20
CA ALA A 301 0.41 19.14 -26.00
C ALA A 301 1.58 19.93 -25.36
N ALA A 302 1.66 20.04 -24.04
CA ALA A 302 2.83 20.63 -23.37
C ALA A 302 4.09 19.75 -23.46
N THR A 303 3.93 18.43 -23.50
CA THR A 303 5.03 17.48 -23.69
C THR A 303 5.60 17.62 -25.10
N GLU A 304 4.73 17.68 -26.12
CA GLU A 304 5.09 17.90 -27.52
C GLU A 304 5.74 19.29 -27.74
N ALA A 305 5.15 20.36 -27.21
CA ALA A 305 5.68 21.73 -27.34
C ALA A 305 7.10 21.89 -26.76
N LEU A 306 7.43 21.16 -25.68
CA LEU A 306 8.76 21.12 -25.07
C LEU A 306 9.74 20.17 -25.78
N GLY A 307 9.37 19.59 -26.92
CA GLY A 307 10.22 18.67 -27.69
C GLY A 307 10.49 17.36 -26.98
N LEU A 308 9.54 16.88 -26.16
CA LEU A 308 9.60 15.58 -25.49
C LEU A 308 8.76 14.55 -26.28
N PRO A 309 9.21 13.28 -26.36
CA PRO A 309 8.47 12.26 -27.09
C PRO A 309 7.12 11.94 -26.42
N PRO A 310 6.05 11.64 -27.18
CA PRO A 310 4.70 11.39 -26.63
C PRO A 310 4.62 10.10 -25.80
N ALA A 311 5.57 9.18 -25.97
CA ALA A 311 5.72 7.97 -25.15
C ALA A 311 7.20 7.67 -24.94
N LEU A 312 7.52 6.87 -23.91
CA LEU A 312 8.88 6.39 -23.67
C LEU A 312 9.09 5.05 -24.38
N GLU A 313 10.08 5.00 -25.28
CA GLU A 313 10.39 3.81 -26.10
C GLU A 313 10.86 2.63 -25.24
N ASP A 314 11.82 2.86 -24.33
CA ASP A 314 12.27 1.82 -23.40
C ASP A 314 11.33 1.68 -22.20
N ARG A 315 10.40 0.72 -22.34
CA ARG A 315 9.50 0.27 -21.27
C ARG A 315 10.20 -0.39 -20.08
N ARG A 316 11.52 -0.66 -20.12
CA ARG A 316 12.28 -1.23 -19.00
C ARG A 316 12.84 -0.17 -18.06
N THR A 317 13.46 0.90 -18.59
CA THR A 317 14.00 1.98 -17.74
C THR A 317 13.03 3.14 -17.51
N LEU A 318 12.00 3.30 -18.36
CA LEU A 318 10.98 4.35 -18.25
C LEU A 318 11.57 5.75 -18.02
N ARG A 319 12.59 6.09 -18.83
CA ARG A 319 13.22 7.42 -18.86
C ARG A 319 13.73 7.76 -20.27
N LEU A 320 14.00 9.04 -20.52
CA LEU A 320 14.71 9.48 -21.72
C LEU A 320 16.14 8.90 -21.79
N PRO A 321 16.67 8.61 -22.99
CA PRO A 321 18.08 8.32 -23.20
C PRO A 321 18.98 9.44 -22.65
N ASP A 322 20.12 9.07 -22.06
CA ASP A 322 21.01 10.02 -21.36
C ASP A 322 21.62 11.08 -22.31
N ASP A 323 21.58 10.86 -23.62
CA ASP A 323 22.03 11.80 -24.65
C ASP A 323 20.89 12.63 -25.29
N HIS A 324 19.63 12.51 -24.84
CA HIS A 324 18.50 13.26 -25.41
C HIS A 324 18.75 14.79 -25.37
N PRO A 325 18.36 15.57 -26.42
CA PRO A 325 18.66 16.99 -26.51
C PRO A 325 18.27 17.82 -25.27
N THR A 326 17.11 17.53 -24.67
CA THR A 326 16.65 18.19 -23.43
C THR A 326 17.61 18.00 -22.26
N LEU A 327 18.26 16.82 -22.14
CA LEU A 327 19.22 16.55 -21.06
C LEU A 327 20.54 17.30 -21.29
N LYS A 328 20.96 17.42 -22.56
CA LYS A 328 22.08 18.26 -22.98
C LYS A 328 21.78 19.76 -22.69
N LEU A 329 20.54 20.23 -22.87
CA LEU A 329 20.12 21.60 -22.52
C LEU A 329 20.10 21.84 -21.00
N LEU A 330 19.48 20.94 -20.22
CA LEU A 330 19.47 21.00 -18.75
C LEU A 330 20.90 21.02 -18.17
N SER A 331 21.78 20.17 -18.69
CA SER A 331 23.19 20.08 -18.28
C SER A 331 23.97 21.38 -18.57
N LYS A 332 23.77 22.00 -19.74
CA LYS A 332 24.29 23.35 -20.05
C LYS A 332 23.79 24.39 -19.05
N GLY A 333 22.51 24.30 -18.66
CA GLY A 333 21.90 25.09 -17.59
C GLY A 333 22.35 24.74 -16.16
N LYS A 334 23.33 23.84 -15.99
CA LYS A 334 23.83 23.30 -14.70
C LYS A 334 22.74 22.60 -13.85
N TRP A 335 21.61 22.23 -14.47
CA TRP A 335 20.57 21.44 -13.82
C TRP A 335 20.99 19.98 -13.72
N GLN A 336 20.60 19.32 -12.63
CA GLN A 336 20.91 17.93 -12.30
C GLN A 336 19.63 17.12 -12.13
N LEU A 337 19.73 15.82 -12.36
CA LEU A 337 18.67 14.84 -12.14
C LEU A 337 19.03 13.90 -10.98
N THR A 338 18.03 13.21 -10.44
CA THR A 338 18.26 12.10 -9.51
C THR A 338 18.69 10.83 -10.26
N ARG A 339 19.13 9.78 -9.55
CA ARG A 339 19.47 8.47 -10.14
C ARG A 339 18.35 7.83 -10.97
N ARG A 340 17.09 8.29 -10.86
CA ARG A 340 15.95 7.85 -11.69
C ARG A 340 15.94 8.45 -13.11
N GLY A 341 16.79 9.43 -13.39
CA GLY A 341 16.84 10.11 -14.70
C GLY A 341 15.59 10.94 -14.99
N PHE A 342 15.27 11.09 -16.28
CA PHE A 342 14.14 11.87 -16.77
C PHE A 342 12.99 10.94 -17.20
N GLY A 343 12.24 10.43 -16.22
CA GLY A 343 11.05 9.60 -16.41
C GLY A 343 9.74 10.38 -16.19
N PRO A 344 8.61 9.71 -15.87
CA PRO A 344 7.29 10.36 -15.69
C PRO A 344 7.23 11.39 -14.55
N TRP A 345 8.08 11.21 -13.54
CA TRP A 345 8.24 12.11 -12.39
C TRP A 345 9.71 12.56 -12.24
N PRO A 346 10.23 13.39 -13.15
CA PRO A 346 11.60 13.84 -13.09
C PRO A 346 11.76 14.95 -12.04
N ARG A 347 12.79 14.83 -11.21
CA ARG A 347 13.17 15.86 -10.24
C ARG A 347 14.42 16.57 -10.71
N ILE A 348 14.29 17.86 -10.99
CA ILE A 348 15.31 18.69 -11.65
C ILE A 348 15.77 19.75 -10.66
N TYR A 349 17.07 19.77 -10.33
CA TYR A 349 17.58 20.60 -9.24
C TYR A 349 18.97 21.17 -9.51
N ARG A 350 19.36 22.17 -8.72
CA ARG A 350 20.76 22.57 -8.54
C ARG A 350 21.15 22.34 -7.08
N PRO A 351 22.41 21.96 -6.78
CA PRO A 351 22.91 21.92 -5.42
C PRO A 351 22.67 23.26 -4.70
N ALA A 352 22.20 23.19 -3.45
CA ALA A 352 21.89 24.40 -2.69
C ALA A 352 23.16 25.18 -2.33
N SER A 353 23.12 26.50 -2.46
CA SER A 353 24.22 27.39 -2.07
C SER A 353 23.77 28.40 -1.00
N PRO A 354 24.70 29.03 -0.25
CA PRO A 354 24.34 30.04 0.75
C PRO A 354 23.60 31.26 0.19
N THR A 355 23.76 31.57 -1.11
CA THR A 355 23.16 32.74 -1.76
C THR A 355 21.90 32.42 -2.56
N THR A 356 21.80 31.23 -3.16
CA THR A 356 20.65 30.83 -4.00
C THR A 356 19.62 29.98 -3.27
N GLY A 357 19.92 29.50 -2.06
CA GLY A 357 19.11 28.48 -1.38
C GLY A 357 18.99 27.19 -2.20
N ARG A 358 17.91 26.44 -1.95
CA ARG A 358 17.54 25.23 -2.70
C ARG A 358 16.76 25.62 -3.96
N GLN A 359 17.26 25.19 -5.13
CA GLN A 359 16.56 25.32 -6.41
C GLN A 359 16.18 23.92 -6.91
N CYS A 360 14.88 23.60 -6.95
CA CYS A 360 14.40 22.29 -7.40
C CYS A 360 12.93 22.37 -7.84
N VAL A 361 12.62 21.79 -9.00
CA VAL A 361 11.28 21.62 -9.56
C VAL A 361 11.04 20.13 -9.80
N GLN A 362 9.79 19.70 -9.75
CA GLN A 362 9.37 18.37 -10.21
C GLN A 362 8.42 18.53 -11.39
N LEU A 363 8.45 17.59 -12.32
CA LEU A 363 7.44 17.51 -13.37
C LEU A 363 6.51 16.31 -13.12
N ALA A 364 5.32 16.35 -13.69
CA ALA A 364 4.46 15.19 -13.92
C ALA A 364 4.16 15.11 -15.41
N VAL A 365 4.76 14.17 -16.11
CA VAL A 365 4.61 14.01 -17.57
C VAL A 365 3.45 13.04 -17.85
N LEU A 366 2.26 13.58 -18.13
CA LEU A 366 1.03 12.79 -18.20
C LEU A 366 1.08 11.67 -19.26
N PRO A 367 1.58 11.88 -20.49
CA PRO A 367 1.65 10.83 -21.51
C PRO A 367 2.53 9.63 -21.13
N TRP A 368 3.40 9.77 -20.12
CA TRP A 368 4.26 8.71 -19.63
C TRP A 368 3.70 8.01 -18.38
N GLY A 369 2.42 8.23 -18.06
CA GLY A 369 1.75 7.59 -16.92
C GLY A 369 2.12 8.21 -15.57
N ALA A 370 2.34 9.52 -15.51
CA ALA A 370 2.59 10.21 -14.24
C ALA A 370 1.39 10.09 -13.27
N LEU A 371 0.16 10.21 -13.79
CA LEU A 371 -1.05 9.87 -13.05
C LEU A 371 -1.46 8.44 -13.42
N ASP A 372 -1.37 7.53 -12.46
CA ASP A 372 -1.81 6.14 -12.62
C ASP A 372 -3.35 6.08 -12.61
N ALA A 373 -3.93 5.49 -13.66
CA ALA A 373 -5.37 5.42 -13.89
C ALA A 373 -6.15 4.75 -12.73
N ARG A 374 -5.57 3.77 -12.03
CA ARG A 374 -6.20 3.13 -10.87
C ARG A 374 -6.19 4.04 -9.64
N ALA A 375 -5.14 4.86 -9.54
CA ALA A 375 -4.93 5.74 -8.40
C ALA A 375 -5.69 7.07 -8.50
N TRP A 376 -6.00 7.53 -9.71
CA TRP A 376 -6.65 8.84 -9.96
C TRP A 376 -8.00 8.72 -10.68
N GLY A 377 -8.21 7.70 -11.51
CA GLY A 377 -9.30 7.61 -12.48
C GLY A 377 -8.73 7.59 -13.91
N GLU A 378 -9.37 6.86 -14.83
CA GLU A 378 -8.84 6.66 -16.19
C GLU A 378 -8.77 7.98 -16.97
N ASP A 379 -9.83 8.78 -16.94
CA ASP A 379 -9.94 10.05 -17.68
C ASP A 379 -9.16 11.21 -17.04
N THR A 380 -8.68 11.08 -15.80
CA THR A 380 -8.09 12.22 -15.05
C THR A 380 -6.86 12.81 -15.74
N ALA A 381 -6.07 11.99 -16.46
CA ALA A 381 -4.92 12.48 -17.22
C ALA A 381 -5.30 13.22 -18.52
N GLY A 382 -6.55 13.11 -18.97
CA GLY A 382 -7.12 13.76 -20.17
C GLY A 382 -7.99 14.99 -19.88
N LEU A 383 -8.22 15.34 -18.60
CA LEU A 383 -9.01 16.51 -18.22
C LEU A 383 -8.41 17.83 -18.77
N PRO A 384 -9.25 18.82 -19.11
CA PRO A 384 -8.79 20.17 -19.45
C PRO A 384 -7.86 20.76 -18.38
N ALA A 385 -6.86 21.53 -18.80
CA ALA A 385 -5.82 22.05 -17.91
C ALA A 385 -6.33 22.81 -16.66
N PRO A 386 -7.42 23.60 -16.72
CA PRO A 386 -8.02 24.20 -15.52
C PRO A 386 -8.57 23.15 -14.54
N GLU A 387 -9.36 22.18 -15.02
CA GLU A 387 -9.98 21.14 -14.19
C GLU A 387 -8.93 20.23 -13.55
N LEU A 388 -7.87 19.89 -14.31
CA LEU A 388 -6.74 19.13 -13.77
C LEU A 388 -5.95 19.93 -12.72
N ALA A 389 -5.86 21.25 -12.87
CA ALA A 389 -5.24 22.12 -11.86
C ALA A 389 -6.06 22.14 -10.55
N GLU A 390 -7.40 22.15 -10.63
CA GLU A 390 -8.27 22.01 -9.46
C GLU A 390 -8.12 20.64 -8.79
N VAL A 391 -8.16 19.52 -9.55
CA VAL A 391 -7.97 18.15 -9.03
C VAL A 391 -6.66 18.05 -8.25
N LEU A 392 -5.54 18.40 -8.89
CA LEU A 392 -4.21 18.19 -8.31
C LEU A 392 -3.93 19.16 -7.16
N THR A 393 -4.43 20.40 -7.22
CA THR A 393 -4.26 21.38 -6.13
C THR A 393 -5.14 21.06 -4.92
N THR A 394 -6.34 20.54 -5.15
CA THR A 394 -7.24 20.08 -4.10
C THR A 394 -6.63 18.89 -3.35
N TYR A 395 -6.10 17.90 -4.07
CA TYR A 395 -5.29 16.83 -3.47
C TYR A 395 -4.06 17.41 -2.75
N ALA A 396 -3.33 18.34 -3.36
CA ALA A 396 -2.09 18.88 -2.80
C ALA A 396 -2.32 19.59 -1.44
N THR A 397 -3.38 20.39 -1.37
CA THR A 397 -3.77 21.14 -0.17
C THR A 397 -4.21 20.21 0.96
N ARG A 398 -5.03 19.21 0.65
CA ARG A 398 -5.53 18.21 1.60
C ARG A 398 -4.42 17.22 2.05
N VAL A 399 -3.54 16.78 1.15
CA VAL A 399 -2.56 15.68 1.35
C VAL A 399 -1.11 16.18 1.30
N LEU A 400 -0.46 16.23 0.13
CA LEU A 400 0.71 17.06 -0.17
C LEU A 400 0.81 17.25 -1.69
N THR A 401 1.61 18.21 -2.17
CA THR A 401 1.99 18.28 -3.60
C THR A 401 2.38 16.90 -4.12
N PRO A 402 1.69 16.34 -5.14
CA PRO A 402 1.97 15.01 -5.67
C PRO A 402 3.46 14.82 -6.03
N ARG A 403 4.05 13.69 -5.64
CA ARG A 403 5.46 13.36 -5.95
C ARG A 403 5.62 11.86 -6.18
N GLY A 404 5.62 11.46 -7.46
CA GLY A 404 5.52 10.05 -7.84
C GLY A 404 4.08 9.55 -7.77
N SER A 405 3.89 8.23 -7.81
CA SER A 405 2.57 7.63 -7.56
C SER A 405 2.06 7.95 -6.15
N THR A 406 0.75 7.82 -5.94
CA THR A 406 0.10 8.03 -4.64
C THR A 406 0.74 7.23 -3.50
N ALA A 407 1.28 6.03 -3.79
CA ALA A 407 2.08 5.24 -2.87
C ALA A 407 3.38 5.94 -2.39
N VAL A 408 4.06 6.66 -3.28
CA VAL A 408 5.25 7.47 -2.95
C VAL A 408 4.85 8.73 -2.19
N SER A 409 3.77 9.42 -2.61
CA SER A 409 3.17 10.50 -1.83
C SER A 409 2.83 10.05 -0.39
N GLY A 410 2.37 8.80 -0.20
CA GLY A 410 2.09 8.21 1.11
C GLY A 410 3.32 8.13 2.02
N LEU A 411 4.48 7.69 1.51
CA LEU A 411 5.76 7.68 2.24
C LEU A 411 6.30 9.09 2.52
N GLU A 412 6.22 9.95 1.51
CA GLU A 412 6.69 11.34 1.57
C GLU A 412 5.86 12.15 2.58
N LEU A 413 4.57 11.85 2.73
CA LEU A 413 3.70 12.42 3.76
C LEU A 413 4.15 12.03 5.17
N MET A 414 4.49 10.76 5.41
CA MET A 414 5.04 10.31 6.70
C MET A 414 6.31 11.09 7.03
N THR A 415 7.20 11.24 6.06
CA THR A 415 8.48 11.95 6.20
C THR A 415 8.31 13.46 6.37
N ALA A 416 7.31 14.07 5.73
CA ALA A 416 7.02 15.50 5.85
C ALA A 416 6.41 15.87 7.21
N LEU A 417 5.62 14.98 7.80
CA LEU A 417 4.99 15.16 9.12
C LEU A 417 5.92 14.73 10.27
N ARG A 418 6.78 13.75 10.03
CA ARG A 418 7.80 13.22 10.96
C ARG A 418 9.19 13.24 10.30
N PRO A 419 9.77 14.43 10.05
CA PRO A 419 11.12 14.50 9.46
C PRO A 419 12.15 13.88 10.42
N PRO A 420 13.19 13.19 9.91
CA PRO A 420 14.14 12.45 10.74
C PRO A 420 14.97 13.38 11.64
N THR A 421 15.40 14.53 11.10
CA THR A 421 16.32 15.45 11.76
C THR A 421 15.80 16.88 11.79
N ARG A 422 16.44 17.69 12.64
CA ARG A 422 16.25 19.12 12.81
C ARG A 422 17.59 19.81 12.95
N ALA A 423 17.65 21.10 12.63
CA ALA A 423 18.75 21.91 13.12
C ALA A 423 18.68 22.03 14.66
N ALA A 424 19.81 21.83 15.32
CA ALA A 424 20.01 22.16 16.73
C ALA A 424 21.31 22.95 16.86
N ARG A 425 21.42 23.81 17.88
CA ARG A 425 22.69 24.47 18.20
C ARG A 425 23.40 23.63 19.26
N ASN A 426 24.60 23.17 18.93
CA ASN A 426 25.48 22.46 19.85
C ASN A 426 25.83 23.41 21.02
N PRO A 427 25.67 23.00 22.28
CA PRO A 427 25.82 23.91 23.42
C PRO A 427 27.28 24.36 23.63
N ASP A 428 28.24 23.47 23.39
CA ASP A 428 29.65 23.69 23.70
C ASP A 428 30.37 24.46 22.58
N THR A 429 30.13 24.08 21.33
CA THR A 429 30.76 24.69 20.14
C THR A 429 29.97 25.87 19.57
N GLN A 430 28.70 26.04 19.96
CA GLN A 430 27.76 27.04 19.42
C GLN A 430 27.51 26.93 17.89
N VAL A 431 27.92 25.82 17.26
CA VAL A 431 27.68 25.50 15.84
C VAL A 431 26.27 24.90 15.65
N TRP A 432 25.70 25.04 14.45
CA TRP A 432 24.45 24.36 14.08
C TRP A 432 24.73 22.96 13.52
N GLU A 433 24.11 21.94 14.12
CA GLU A 433 24.26 20.53 13.80
C GLU A 433 22.91 19.84 13.50
N SER A 434 22.96 18.63 12.93
CA SER A 434 21.79 17.83 12.60
C SER A 434 21.44 16.89 13.77
N ALA A 435 20.41 17.25 14.53
CA ALA A 435 19.92 16.47 15.68
C ALA A 435 18.64 15.68 15.33
N PRO A 436 18.32 14.58 16.04
CA PRO A 436 17.09 13.84 15.80
C PRO A 436 15.82 14.63 16.17
N VAL A 437 14.71 14.26 15.56
CA VAL A 437 13.35 14.66 15.95
C VAL A 437 12.72 13.50 16.76
N PRO A 438 12.29 13.74 18.02
CA PRO A 438 11.61 12.72 18.81
C PRO A 438 10.33 12.22 18.12
N GLY A 439 10.13 10.90 18.07
CA GLY A 439 8.97 10.29 17.42
C GLY A 439 9.07 10.19 15.89
N SER A 440 10.27 10.33 15.31
CA SER A 440 10.55 10.13 13.88
C SER A 440 11.43 8.91 13.64
N LEU A 441 11.30 8.28 12.46
CA LEU A 441 12.22 7.25 11.98
C LEU A 441 13.50 7.91 11.47
N LEU A 442 14.64 7.64 12.12
CA LEU A 442 15.87 8.41 11.96
C LEU A 442 16.78 7.91 10.82
N ARG A 443 16.88 6.59 10.66
CA ARG A 443 17.76 5.88 9.71
C ARG A 443 17.08 4.58 9.26
N PRO A 444 17.55 3.92 8.18
CA PRO A 444 17.20 2.54 7.91
C PRO A 444 17.57 1.63 9.09
N VAL A 445 16.81 0.55 9.26
CA VAL A 445 16.96 -0.41 10.34
C VAL A 445 16.63 -1.79 9.79
N ASP A 446 17.45 -2.79 10.06
CA ASP A 446 17.14 -4.16 9.67
C ASP A 446 15.87 -4.67 10.37
N PRO A 447 15.06 -5.49 9.69
CA PRO A 447 13.91 -6.18 10.29
C PRO A 447 14.39 -7.29 11.23
N ALA A 448 13.54 -7.72 12.16
CA ALA A 448 13.74 -9.01 12.79
C ALA A 448 13.57 -10.13 11.74
N PRO A 449 14.28 -11.27 11.85
CA PRO A 449 14.18 -12.37 10.89
C PRO A 449 12.76 -12.80 10.48
N PRO A 450 11.78 -12.97 11.40
CA PRO A 450 10.42 -13.34 11.00
C PRO A 450 9.65 -12.23 10.27
N GLU A 451 9.94 -10.95 10.54
CA GLU A 451 9.28 -9.80 9.89
C GLU A 451 9.70 -9.64 8.40
N ALA A 452 10.86 -10.17 8.05
CA ALA A 452 11.48 -9.95 6.75
C ALA A 452 10.78 -10.75 5.62
N PRO A 453 10.59 -10.19 4.42
CA PRO A 453 10.18 -10.95 3.24
C PRO A 453 11.33 -11.85 2.74
N ASP A 454 11.00 -12.89 1.98
CA ASP A 454 11.92 -14.01 1.68
C ASP A 454 13.16 -13.61 0.86
N GLU A 455 13.07 -12.53 0.07
CA GLU A 455 14.21 -12.00 -0.68
C GLU A 455 15.22 -11.25 0.20
N HIS A 456 14.86 -10.89 1.44
CA HIS A 456 15.67 -10.01 2.27
C HIS A 456 17.01 -10.63 2.64
N PRO A 457 18.14 -9.88 2.62
CA PRO A 457 19.47 -10.41 2.95
C PRO A 457 19.53 -11.13 4.31
N VAL A 458 18.76 -10.68 5.31
CA VAL A 458 18.64 -11.34 6.63
C VAL A 458 18.05 -12.75 6.53
N VAL A 459 17.07 -12.99 5.66
CA VAL A 459 16.47 -14.32 5.45
C VAL A 459 17.43 -15.20 4.66
N ALA A 460 18.03 -14.66 3.59
CA ALA A 460 19.00 -15.36 2.75
C ALA A 460 20.32 -15.72 3.48
N ALA A 461 20.61 -15.09 4.62
CA ALA A 461 21.73 -15.43 5.49
C ALA A 461 21.42 -16.56 6.50
N LEU A 462 20.13 -16.89 6.70
CA LEU A 462 19.66 -17.89 7.65
C LEU A 462 19.17 -19.17 6.96
N TYR A 463 18.50 -19.02 5.81
CA TYR A 463 17.79 -20.12 5.14
C TYR A 463 18.29 -20.33 3.69
N PRO A 464 18.40 -21.58 3.21
CA PRO A 464 18.63 -21.88 1.80
C PRO A 464 17.52 -21.29 0.90
N ARG A 465 17.86 -20.90 -0.33
CA ARG A 465 16.91 -20.28 -1.29
C ARG A 465 15.69 -21.14 -1.65
N SER A 466 15.73 -22.45 -1.40
CA SER A 466 14.64 -23.41 -1.62
C SER A 466 13.84 -23.73 -0.35
N HIS A 467 14.16 -23.10 0.78
CA HIS A 467 13.46 -23.29 2.04
C HIS A 467 12.13 -22.55 2.04
N GLN A 468 11.03 -23.27 2.22
CA GLN A 468 9.71 -22.67 2.42
C GLN A 468 9.50 -22.46 3.91
N ARG A 469 9.50 -21.20 4.35
CA ARG A 469 9.40 -20.87 5.77
C ARG A 469 8.06 -21.27 6.39
N THR A 470 8.11 -21.82 7.59
CA THR A 470 6.95 -22.22 8.39
C THR A 470 6.42 -21.06 9.26
N PRO A 471 5.21 -21.16 9.85
CA PRO A 471 4.63 -20.06 10.66
C PRO A 471 5.47 -19.65 11.88
N ASP A 472 6.31 -20.55 12.40
CA ASP A 472 7.30 -20.33 13.45
C ASP A 472 8.65 -19.75 12.94
N GLU A 473 8.75 -19.44 11.64
CA GLU A 473 9.90 -18.79 10.99
C GLU A 473 9.55 -17.47 10.26
N VAL A 474 8.25 -17.16 10.06
CA VAL A 474 7.78 -15.94 9.38
C VAL A 474 6.51 -15.34 10.00
N LEU A 475 6.49 -14.02 10.11
CA LEU A 475 5.37 -13.20 10.58
C LEU A 475 4.38 -12.94 9.42
N ASP A 476 3.36 -13.78 9.27
CA ASP A 476 2.35 -13.68 8.22
C ASP A 476 1.16 -12.77 8.61
N GLU A 477 1.45 -11.49 8.82
CA GLU A 477 0.45 -10.48 9.21
C GLU A 477 -0.17 -9.78 7.98
N GLU A 478 -0.98 -10.54 7.25
CA GLU A 478 -1.78 -10.07 6.11
C GLU A 478 -3.28 -9.92 6.47
N ALA A 479 -4.05 -9.32 5.55
CA ALA A 479 -5.49 -9.12 5.70
C ALA A 479 -6.28 -10.40 5.34
N TYR A 480 -7.59 -10.43 5.62
CA TYR A 480 -8.39 -11.64 5.39
C TYR A 480 -8.56 -11.98 3.90
N ASP A 481 -8.47 -13.28 3.57
CA ASP A 481 -9.21 -13.90 2.46
C ASP A 481 -9.82 -15.21 3.03
N TRP A 482 -11.11 -15.15 3.39
CA TRP A 482 -11.83 -16.24 4.06
C TRP A 482 -13.26 -16.37 3.54
N ILE A 483 -13.70 -17.62 3.42
CA ILE A 483 -15.07 -18.02 3.17
C ILE A 483 -15.53 -18.97 4.27
N ARG A 484 -16.83 -18.91 4.61
CA ARG A 484 -17.45 -19.89 5.48
C ARG A 484 -17.71 -21.18 4.71
N ASP A 485 -17.57 -22.31 5.38
CA ASP A 485 -18.00 -23.61 4.85
C ASP A 485 -19.52 -23.58 4.56
N PRO A 486 -19.98 -23.93 3.34
CA PRO A 486 -21.41 -24.06 3.02
C PRO A 486 -22.18 -24.96 4.00
N GLN A 487 -21.56 -26.00 4.54
CA GLN A 487 -22.18 -26.94 5.48
C GLN A 487 -22.50 -26.31 6.85
N LEU A 488 -21.98 -25.10 7.12
CA LEU A 488 -22.30 -24.30 8.29
C LEU A 488 -23.43 -23.28 8.04
N LEU A 489 -24.08 -23.29 6.86
CA LEU A 489 -25.32 -22.55 6.62
C LEU A 489 -26.49 -23.20 7.37
N THR A 490 -27.22 -22.40 8.14
CA THR A 490 -28.42 -22.84 8.84
C THR A 490 -29.68 -22.67 7.98
N ASP A 491 -30.72 -23.48 8.20
CA ASP A 491 -32.00 -23.37 7.47
C ASP A 491 -32.55 -21.93 7.47
N ALA A 492 -32.41 -21.21 8.58
CA ALA A 492 -32.84 -19.81 8.72
C ALA A 492 -32.01 -18.84 7.86
N GLU A 493 -30.71 -19.09 7.67
CA GLU A 493 -29.89 -18.37 6.71
C GLU A 493 -30.24 -18.75 5.26
N CYS A 494 -30.61 -20.00 5.01
CA CYS A 494 -31.09 -20.47 3.70
C CYS A 494 -32.49 -19.95 3.33
N THR A 495 -33.27 -19.41 4.28
CA THR A 495 -34.51 -18.66 3.99
C THR A 495 -34.28 -17.20 3.59
N ARG A 496 -33.03 -16.70 3.62
CA ARG A 496 -32.69 -15.33 3.21
C ARG A 496 -32.78 -15.14 1.70
N THR A 497 -32.89 -13.89 1.27
CA THR A 497 -33.10 -13.54 -0.15
C THR A 497 -31.84 -12.93 -0.77
N HIS A 498 -31.03 -12.22 0.02
CA HIS A 498 -29.89 -11.45 -0.44
C HIS A 498 -28.60 -11.82 0.29
N ALA A 499 -27.47 -11.60 -0.38
CA ALA A 499 -26.16 -11.46 0.23
C ALA A 499 -25.72 -9.99 0.09
N VAL A 500 -25.36 -9.34 1.20
CA VAL A 500 -25.06 -7.91 1.26
C VAL A 500 -23.64 -7.70 1.79
N GLY A 501 -22.83 -6.96 1.03
CA GLY A 501 -21.47 -6.59 1.41
C GLY A 501 -21.44 -5.27 2.21
N ILE A 502 -20.61 -5.24 3.25
CA ILE A 502 -20.24 -4.03 3.98
C ILE A 502 -18.71 -3.87 4.00
N ASP A 503 -18.21 -2.72 3.59
CA ASP A 503 -16.77 -2.39 3.61
C ASP A 503 -16.45 -1.33 4.66
N VAL A 504 -15.33 -1.50 5.36
CA VAL A 504 -14.86 -0.57 6.41
C VAL A 504 -14.03 0.56 5.81
N ASN A 505 -14.65 1.75 5.73
CA ASN A 505 -14.03 2.97 5.20
C ASN A 505 -12.60 3.19 5.75
N MET A 506 -11.61 3.10 4.86
CA MET A 506 -10.17 3.31 5.15
C MET A 506 -9.63 2.47 6.33
N ALA A 507 -9.94 1.17 6.41
CA ALA A 507 -9.63 0.36 7.61
C ALA A 507 -8.16 0.43 8.04
N PHE A 508 -7.20 0.34 7.12
CA PHE A 508 -5.77 0.45 7.44
C PHE A 508 -5.35 1.84 7.95
N ALA A 509 -6.01 2.92 7.53
CA ALA A 509 -5.78 4.24 8.11
C ALA A 509 -6.34 4.31 9.54
N ALA A 510 -7.57 3.82 9.74
CA ALA A 510 -8.20 3.76 11.06
C ALA A 510 -7.41 2.89 12.05
N ALA A 511 -6.77 1.82 11.57
CA ALA A 511 -5.88 0.96 12.36
C ALA A 511 -4.53 1.62 12.72
N ALA A 512 -4.03 2.55 11.91
CA ALA A 512 -2.81 3.33 12.20
C ALA A 512 -3.02 4.46 13.23
N ASN A 513 -4.27 4.76 13.60
CA ASN A 513 -4.64 5.80 14.57
C ASN A 513 -4.03 5.53 15.96
N ARG A 514 -3.10 6.37 16.40
CA ARG A 514 -2.36 6.25 17.69
C ARG A 514 -1.61 4.93 17.92
N LEU A 515 -1.50 4.05 16.93
CA LEU A 515 -0.85 2.75 17.05
C LEU A 515 0.63 2.92 17.48
N PRO A 516 1.05 2.39 18.65
CA PRO A 516 2.45 2.40 19.04
C PRO A 516 3.24 1.44 18.15
N VAL A 517 4.31 1.93 17.53
CA VAL A 517 5.18 1.14 16.66
C VAL A 517 6.65 1.45 16.95
N GLY A 518 7.55 0.52 16.62
CA GLY A 518 8.98 0.69 16.89
C GLY A 518 9.57 1.88 16.12
N LEU A 519 10.40 2.68 16.79
CA LEU A 519 11.17 3.77 16.18
C LEU A 519 12.61 3.34 15.86
N GLY A 520 13.14 2.38 16.63
CA GLY A 520 14.49 1.82 16.50
C GLY A 520 14.55 0.32 16.17
N PRO A 521 15.74 -0.30 16.31
CA PRO A 521 15.96 -1.74 16.10
C PRO A 521 15.18 -2.60 17.09
N ALA A 522 14.99 -3.87 16.71
CA ALA A 522 14.46 -4.88 17.61
C ALA A 522 15.51 -5.34 18.62
N VAL A 523 15.04 -5.83 19.77
CA VAL A 523 15.81 -6.59 20.75
C VAL A 523 15.19 -7.98 20.85
N HIS A 524 15.98 -8.99 20.52
CA HIS A 524 15.62 -10.41 20.69
C HIS A 524 15.60 -10.78 22.17
N VAL A 525 14.55 -11.47 22.62
CA VAL A 525 14.38 -11.92 24.01
C VAL A 525 13.78 -13.34 24.01
N GLN A 526 14.40 -14.24 24.77
CA GLN A 526 13.92 -15.61 25.03
C GLN A 526 13.03 -15.65 26.27
N GLY A 527 11.98 -16.47 26.24
CA GLY A 527 10.97 -16.60 27.31
C GLY A 527 10.35 -15.29 27.84
N PRO A 528 10.03 -14.28 27.00
CA PRO A 528 9.59 -12.98 27.50
C PRO A 528 8.16 -13.03 28.04
N ARG A 529 7.92 -12.40 29.19
CA ARG A 529 6.56 -12.08 29.62
C ARG A 529 5.92 -11.13 28.60
N PHE A 530 4.74 -11.48 28.09
CA PHE A 530 3.99 -10.63 27.18
C PHE A 530 3.56 -9.30 27.84
N ASP A 531 3.73 -8.20 27.09
CA ASP A 531 3.19 -6.88 27.40
C ASP A 531 2.51 -6.30 26.14
N PRO A 532 1.17 -6.12 26.15
CA PRO A 532 0.44 -5.58 24.99
C PRO A 532 0.76 -4.11 24.70
N LYS A 533 1.54 -3.41 25.55
CA LYS A 533 1.99 -2.03 25.29
C LYS A 533 3.33 -1.95 24.56
N THR A 534 4.10 -3.03 24.52
CA THR A 534 5.41 -3.08 23.85
C THR A 534 5.24 -3.61 22.42
N PRO A 535 5.53 -2.80 21.37
CA PRO A 535 5.47 -3.28 19.99
C PRO A 535 6.57 -4.31 19.72
N GLY A 536 6.25 -5.30 18.89
CA GLY A 536 7.17 -6.35 18.49
C GLY A 536 6.43 -7.48 17.77
N CYS A 537 7.19 -8.51 17.41
CA CYS A 537 6.65 -9.81 17.03
C CYS A 537 7.04 -10.86 18.07
N TRP A 538 6.17 -11.85 18.26
CA TRP A 538 6.20 -12.80 19.37
C TRP A 538 5.89 -14.20 18.84
N LEU A 539 6.71 -15.19 19.19
CA LEU A 539 6.45 -16.60 18.90
C LEU A 539 5.62 -17.18 20.04
N ALA A 540 4.41 -17.65 19.72
CA ALA A 540 3.49 -18.27 20.69
C ALA A 540 2.67 -19.36 20.02
N ASP A 541 2.17 -20.30 20.81
CA ASP A 541 1.17 -21.27 20.35
C ASP A 541 -0.24 -20.81 20.74
N LEU A 542 -1.12 -20.70 19.74
CA LEU A 542 -2.54 -20.36 19.88
C LEU A 542 -3.46 -21.46 19.33
N SER A 543 -2.92 -22.63 18.94
CA SER A 543 -3.67 -23.74 18.34
C SER A 543 -4.71 -24.36 19.27
N ALA A 544 -4.49 -24.25 20.58
CA ALA A 544 -5.43 -24.69 21.61
C ALA A 544 -6.65 -23.77 21.80
N LEU A 545 -6.72 -22.59 21.17
CA LEU A 545 -7.87 -21.70 21.33
C LEU A 545 -9.04 -22.16 20.45
N ALA A 546 -10.08 -22.68 21.09
CA ALA A 546 -11.37 -22.94 20.45
C ALA A 546 -11.99 -21.64 19.93
N LEU A 547 -12.43 -21.67 18.67
CA LEU A 547 -13.08 -20.57 17.96
C LEU A 547 -14.38 -21.08 17.31
N ASP A 548 -15.36 -20.21 17.12
CA ASP A 548 -16.58 -20.55 16.37
C ASP A 548 -16.22 -20.70 14.88
N PRO A 549 -16.45 -21.86 14.23
CA PRO A 549 -16.06 -22.09 12.85
C PRO A 549 -16.84 -21.24 11.83
N ARG A 550 -17.89 -20.53 12.27
CA ARG A 550 -18.63 -19.54 11.47
C ARG A 550 -18.00 -18.14 11.49
N LEU A 551 -16.86 -17.98 12.16
CA LEU A 551 -16.04 -16.77 12.13
C LEU A 551 -14.63 -17.10 11.61
N PRO A 552 -13.98 -16.18 10.86
CA PRO A 552 -12.57 -16.34 10.52
C PRO A 552 -11.70 -16.22 11.77
N SER A 553 -10.73 -17.11 11.94
CA SER A 553 -9.73 -16.99 13.00
C SER A 553 -8.94 -15.69 12.89
N PRO A 554 -8.86 -14.87 13.96
CA PRO A 554 -8.10 -13.61 13.94
C PRO A 554 -6.58 -13.80 13.85
N PHE A 555 -6.09 -15.04 13.97
CA PHE A 555 -4.67 -15.36 14.05
C PHE A 555 -4.02 -15.71 12.71
N THR A 556 -4.79 -15.91 11.62
CA THR A 556 -4.24 -16.14 10.28
C THR A 556 -4.98 -15.31 9.22
N PRO A 557 -4.32 -14.89 8.13
CA PRO A 557 -5.00 -14.19 7.03
C PRO A 557 -6.01 -15.10 6.30
N THR A 558 -5.80 -16.41 6.30
CA THR A 558 -6.75 -17.38 5.74
C THR A 558 -8.03 -17.58 6.55
N GLY A 559 -8.12 -16.98 7.75
CA GLY A 559 -9.20 -17.22 8.70
C GLY A 559 -9.28 -18.65 9.25
N ARG A 560 -8.29 -19.52 8.97
CA ARG A 560 -8.19 -20.86 9.55
C ARG A 560 -7.54 -20.79 10.94
N PRO A 561 -7.91 -21.65 11.90
CA PRO A 561 -7.19 -21.76 13.17
C PRO A 561 -5.69 -22.08 12.94
N PRO A 562 -4.77 -21.57 13.79
CA PRO A 562 -3.37 -21.93 13.74
C PRO A 562 -3.19 -23.40 14.16
N ALA A 563 -2.25 -24.10 13.51
CA ALA A 563 -2.00 -25.54 13.72
C ALA A 563 -0.88 -25.86 14.73
N GLY A 564 -0.27 -24.82 15.33
CA GLY A 564 0.81 -24.91 16.30
C GLY A 564 1.41 -23.53 16.59
N PRO A 565 2.68 -23.45 17.05
CA PRO A 565 3.40 -22.20 17.23
C PRO A 565 3.49 -21.35 15.96
N ALA A 566 3.35 -20.03 16.10
CA ALA A 566 3.56 -19.09 15.01
C ALA A 566 3.99 -17.69 15.52
N TRP A 567 4.53 -16.89 14.60
CA TRP A 567 4.85 -15.48 14.86
C TRP A 567 3.61 -14.58 14.73
N TYR A 568 3.37 -13.77 15.76
CA TYR A 568 2.27 -12.81 15.83
C TYR A 568 2.78 -11.40 16.16
N ALA A 569 2.17 -10.36 15.60
CA ALA A 569 2.42 -8.99 16.03
C ALA A 569 1.70 -8.72 17.36
N THR A 570 2.19 -7.76 18.17
CA THR A 570 1.57 -7.37 19.45
C THR A 570 0.04 -7.22 19.40
N PRO A 571 -0.59 -6.61 18.36
CA PRO A 571 -2.05 -6.48 18.31
C PRO A 571 -2.80 -7.82 18.21
N THR A 572 -2.30 -8.77 17.41
CA THR A 572 -2.87 -10.12 17.25
C THR A 572 -2.80 -10.89 18.57
N LEU A 573 -1.64 -10.83 19.23
CA LEU A 573 -1.43 -11.57 20.48
C LEU A 573 -2.13 -10.91 21.69
N ALA A 574 -2.23 -9.59 21.72
CA ALA A 574 -3.08 -8.87 22.67
C ALA A 574 -4.55 -9.25 22.51
N TYR A 575 -5.00 -9.50 21.29
CA TYR A 575 -6.36 -9.94 21.04
C TYR A 575 -6.62 -11.41 21.45
N ALA A 576 -5.62 -12.29 21.35
CA ALA A 576 -5.70 -13.62 21.97
C ALA A 576 -5.94 -13.52 23.49
N GLN A 577 -5.29 -12.57 24.16
CA GLN A 577 -5.52 -12.28 25.58
C GLN A 577 -6.92 -11.66 25.84
N GLU A 578 -7.44 -10.78 24.97
CA GLU A 578 -8.83 -10.29 25.04
C GLU A 578 -9.87 -11.42 24.90
N LEU A 579 -9.56 -12.45 24.10
CA LEU A 579 -10.38 -13.66 23.93
C LEU A 579 -10.19 -14.68 25.07
N GLY A 580 -9.37 -14.37 26.08
CA GLY A 580 -9.18 -15.20 27.28
C GLY A 580 -8.10 -16.28 27.17
N HIS A 581 -7.32 -16.34 26.08
CA HIS A 581 -6.24 -17.32 25.95
C HIS A 581 -5.04 -16.99 26.85
N PRO A 582 -4.42 -17.98 27.52
CA PRO A 582 -3.17 -17.77 28.24
C PRO A 582 -2.02 -17.50 27.26
N VAL A 583 -1.60 -16.24 27.16
CA VAL A 583 -0.47 -15.84 26.31
C VAL A 583 0.86 -16.11 27.02
N GLN A 584 1.64 -17.06 26.49
CA GLN A 584 2.99 -17.42 26.97
C GLN A 584 3.95 -17.50 25.78
N PRO A 585 4.63 -16.40 25.40
CA PRO A 585 5.57 -16.40 24.28
C PRO A 585 6.86 -17.17 24.62
N THR A 586 7.36 -17.97 23.69
CA THR A 586 8.66 -18.64 23.80
C THR A 586 9.80 -17.72 23.38
N GLU A 587 9.56 -16.83 22.40
CA GLU A 587 10.51 -15.84 21.90
C GLU A 587 9.79 -14.53 21.54
N ALA A 588 10.48 -13.40 21.58
CA ALA A 588 10.02 -12.17 20.94
C ALA A 588 11.15 -11.27 20.43
N TRP A 589 10.81 -10.43 19.46
CA TRP A 589 11.65 -9.33 18.96
C TRP A 589 10.95 -8.00 19.28
N LEU A 590 11.38 -7.38 20.37
CA LEU A 590 10.71 -6.24 21.01
C LEU A 590 11.26 -4.90 20.53
N ARG A 591 10.46 -3.83 20.64
CA ARG A 591 10.84 -2.44 20.28
C ARG A 591 10.83 -1.52 21.51
N PRO A 592 11.93 -1.43 22.29
CA PRO A 592 12.01 -0.56 23.47
C PRO A 592 11.84 0.92 23.15
N ASP A 593 12.41 1.39 22.04
CA ASP A 593 12.13 2.71 21.48
C ASP A 593 10.93 2.61 20.52
N ASN A 594 9.79 3.18 20.93
CA ASN A 594 8.53 3.11 20.21
C ASN A 594 7.66 4.36 20.41
N GLY A 595 6.67 4.54 19.54
CA GLY A 595 5.66 5.59 19.68
C GLY A 595 4.67 5.67 18.52
N PRO A 596 3.69 6.59 18.59
CA PRO A 596 2.65 6.77 17.57
C PRO A 596 3.18 7.55 16.36
N TYR A 597 4.06 6.91 15.58
CA TYR A 597 4.68 7.50 14.39
C TYR A 597 3.62 7.98 13.38
N LEU A 598 2.68 7.10 13.05
CA LEU A 598 1.65 7.30 12.02
C LEU A 598 0.48 8.21 12.43
N ASP A 599 0.35 8.62 13.69
CA ASP A 599 -0.82 9.36 14.19
C ASP A 599 -1.08 10.70 13.45
N ALA A 600 -0.02 11.43 13.12
CA ALA A 600 -0.10 12.64 12.31
C ALA A 600 -0.48 12.36 10.84
N TRP A 601 0.02 11.25 10.29
CA TRP A 601 -0.24 10.79 8.92
C TRP A 601 -1.70 10.34 8.77
N TYR A 602 -2.19 9.52 9.70
CA TYR A 602 -3.60 9.16 9.82
C TYR A 602 -4.47 10.42 9.96
N THR A 603 -4.14 11.31 10.89
CA THR A 603 -4.91 12.54 11.14
C THR A 603 -5.06 13.37 9.86
N ARG A 604 -3.98 13.58 9.10
CA ARG A 604 -4.04 14.36 7.85
C ARG A 604 -4.80 13.64 6.73
N LEU A 605 -4.65 12.32 6.56
CA LEU A 605 -5.39 11.56 5.54
C LEU A 605 -6.88 11.39 5.88
N ARG A 606 -7.22 11.22 7.16
CA ARG A 606 -8.61 11.28 7.66
C ARG A 606 -9.23 12.63 7.33
N ASP A 607 -8.57 13.74 7.71
CA ASP A 607 -9.11 15.08 7.50
C ASP A 607 -9.23 15.41 6.00
N ALA A 608 -8.28 14.95 5.17
CA ALA A 608 -8.36 15.03 3.71
C ALA A 608 -9.58 14.28 3.15
N TYR A 609 -9.78 13.02 3.56
CA TYR A 609 -10.90 12.20 3.12
C TYR A 609 -12.24 12.77 3.60
N VAL A 610 -12.38 13.12 4.89
CA VAL A 610 -13.64 13.64 5.45
C VAL A 610 -14.02 14.98 4.83
N ALA A 611 -13.05 15.87 4.57
CA ALA A 611 -13.30 17.10 3.81
C ALA A 611 -13.78 16.79 2.38
N THR A 612 -13.10 15.87 1.68
CA THR A 612 -13.49 15.47 0.31
C THR A 612 -14.91 14.90 0.26
N MET A 613 -15.28 14.05 1.23
CA MET A 613 -16.64 13.49 1.30
C MET A 613 -17.69 14.55 1.68
N ALA A 614 -17.36 15.50 2.57
CA ALA A 614 -18.27 16.57 2.94
C ALA A 614 -18.50 17.57 1.80
N ASP A 615 -17.47 17.86 1.00
CA ASP A 615 -17.56 18.68 -0.22
C ASP A 615 -18.35 17.93 -1.33
N LEU A 616 -18.36 16.58 -1.30
CA LEU A 616 -19.26 15.70 -2.06
C LEU A 616 -20.65 15.50 -1.37
N GLY A 617 -21.03 16.36 -0.41
CA GLY A 617 -22.32 16.31 0.31
C GLY A 617 -22.46 15.23 1.39
N VAL A 618 -21.59 14.22 1.42
CA VAL A 618 -21.66 13.08 2.36
C VAL A 618 -20.97 13.41 3.69
N THR A 619 -21.76 13.92 4.64
CA THR A 619 -21.27 14.32 5.97
C THR A 619 -21.47 13.24 7.04
N SER A 620 -20.74 13.35 8.16
CA SER A 620 -20.93 12.49 9.35
C SER A 620 -22.19 12.81 10.16
N ALA A 621 -23.03 13.74 9.71
CA ALA A 621 -24.30 14.10 10.35
C ALA A 621 -25.52 13.45 9.67
N LEU A 622 -25.35 12.88 8.47
CA LEU A 622 -26.43 12.21 7.74
C LEU A 622 -26.97 10.99 8.53
N PRO A 623 -28.30 10.85 8.66
CA PRO A 623 -28.95 9.60 9.04
C PRO A 623 -28.53 8.43 8.13
N GLU A 624 -28.58 7.21 8.65
CA GLU A 624 -28.07 6.03 7.95
C GLU A 624 -28.74 5.76 6.58
N PRO A 625 -30.06 6.00 6.36
CA PRO A 625 -30.68 5.91 5.04
C PRO A 625 -30.23 7.01 4.06
N GLU A 626 -30.10 8.26 4.53
CA GLU A 626 -29.65 9.40 3.72
C GLU A 626 -28.19 9.24 3.31
N PHE A 627 -27.34 8.71 4.21
CA PHE A 627 -25.97 8.32 3.92
C PHE A 627 -25.90 7.27 2.81
N LEU A 628 -26.76 6.24 2.84
CA LEU A 628 -26.80 5.21 1.79
C LEU A 628 -27.27 5.78 0.44
N ALA A 629 -28.31 6.62 0.44
CA ALA A 629 -28.81 7.27 -0.78
C ALA A 629 -27.74 8.15 -1.43
N ALA A 630 -27.08 9.03 -0.66
CA ALA A 630 -26.02 9.90 -1.18
C ALA A 630 -24.77 9.12 -1.62
N MET A 631 -24.45 7.99 -0.97
CA MET A 631 -23.37 7.11 -1.43
C MET A 631 -23.68 6.41 -2.76
N ALA A 632 -24.95 6.10 -3.04
CA ALA A 632 -25.39 5.57 -4.34
C ALA A 632 -25.40 6.64 -5.43
N GLU A 633 -25.92 7.83 -5.14
CA GLU A 633 -25.91 8.99 -6.04
C GLU A 633 -24.48 9.36 -6.48
N LEU A 634 -23.50 9.34 -5.55
CA LEU A 634 -22.08 9.54 -5.87
C LEU A 634 -21.44 8.43 -6.71
N GLN A 635 -22.11 7.29 -6.91
CA GLN A 635 -21.66 6.21 -7.80
C GLN A 635 -22.30 6.31 -9.19
N GLU A 636 -23.55 6.75 -9.29
CA GLU A 636 -24.25 7.01 -10.56
C GLU A 636 -23.79 8.33 -11.21
N CYS A 637 -23.59 9.38 -10.40
CA CYS A 637 -23.23 10.73 -10.82
C CYS A 637 -21.89 11.17 -10.19
N PRO A 638 -20.73 10.66 -10.66
CA PRO A 638 -19.44 10.99 -10.10
C PRO A 638 -18.99 12.42 -10.43
N ASP A 639 -18.66 13.22 -9.41
CA ASP A 639 -18.07 14.55 -9.59
C ASP A 639 -16.68 14.46 -10.27
N PRO A 640 -16.43 15.18 -11.38
CA PRO A 640 -15.22 15.03 -12.20
C PRO A 640 -13.94 15.55 -11.52
N VAL A 641 -14.05 16.36 -10.47
CA VAL A 641 -12.90 16.91 -9.73
C VAL A 641 -12.67 16.16 -8.41
N LEU A 642 -13.73 15.96 -7.63
CA LEU A 642 -13.68 15.41 -6.28
C LEU A 642 -13.64 13.88 -6.24
N LYS A 643 -14.23 13.17 -7.22
CA LYS A 643 -14.11 11.69 -7.30
C LYS A 643 -12.66 11.25 -7.57
N PRO A 644 -11.89 11.87 -8.50
CA PRO A 644 -10.44 11.63 -8.62
C PRO A 644 -9.64 11.92 -7.35
N VAL A 645 -9.91 13.05 -6.69
CA VAL A 645 -9.23 13.41 -5.42
C VAL A 645 -9.51 12.37 -4.33
N LEU A 646 -10.75 11.88 -4.23
CA LEU A 646 -11.14 10.83 -3.29
C LEU A 646 -10.41 9.51 -3.57
N SER A 647 -10.32 9.10 -4.83
CA SER A 647 -9.56 7.90 -5.24
C SER A 647 -8.07 8.04 -4.90
N ALA A 648 -7.48 9.20 -5.20
CA ALA A 648 -6.08 9.48 -4.92
C ALA A 648 -5.77 9.47 -3.41
N ILE A 649 -6.69 9.97 -2.56
CA ILE A 649 -6.55 9.90 -1.10
C ILE A 649 -6.58 8.44 -0.61
N LYS A 650 -7.55 7.64 -1.06
CA LYS A 650 -7.62 6.20 -0.71
C LYS A 650 -6.36 5.45 -1.15
N SER A 651 -5.93 5.67 -2.39
CA SER A 651 -4.72 5.08 -2.96
C SER A 651 -3.44 5.51 -2.24
N THR A 652 -3.41 6.73 -1.69
CA THR A 652 -2.28 7.22 -0.87
C THR A 652 -2.17 6.48 0.46
N VAL A 653 -3.29 6.11 1.08
CA VAL A 653 -3.31 5.24 2.28
C VAL A 653 -2.77 3.86 1.93
N LYS A 654 -3.42 3.17 0.98
CA LYS A 654 -3.11 1.76 0.65
C LYS A 654 -1.68 1.61 0.14
N GLY A 655 -1.30 2.43 -0.82
CA GLY A 655 0.06 2.45 -1.38
C GLY A 655 1.11 2.85 -0.34
N GLY A 656 0.82 3.81 0.54
CA GLY A 656 1.73 4.24 1.59
C GLY A 656 2.06 3.15 2.61
N ILE A 657 1.05 2.40 3.05
CA ILE A 657 1.23 1.24 3.95
C ILE A 657 1.89 0.06 3.22
N GLY A 658 1.50 -0.23 1.97
CA GLY A 658 2.13 -1.28 1.16
C GLY A 658 3.64 -1.06 0.96
N LYS A 659 4.05 0.20 0.71
CA LYS A 659 5.46 0.58 0.55
C LYS A 659 6.32 0.43 1.81
N LEU A 660 5.75 0.17 2.99
CA LEU A 660 6.51 -0.17 4.19
C LEU A 660 7.19 -1.55 4.09
N ARG A 661 6.63 -2.50 3.32
CA ARG A 661 7.19 -3.83 3.00
C ARG A 661 7.41 -3.96 1.48
N GLU A 662 8.03 -2.94 0.88
CA GLU A 662 8.32 -2.94 -0.56
C GLU A 662 9.33 -4.06 -0.90
N ARG A 663 8.85 -5.13 -1.57
CA ARG A 663 9.67 -6.21 -2.16
C ARG A 663 10.52 -5.67 -3.35
N PRO A 664 11.60 -6.35 -3.75
CA PRO A 664 12.39 -5.97 -4.93
C PRO A 664 11.56 -6.00 -6.23
N GLN A 665 12.04 -5.33 -7.27
CA GLN A 665 11.35 -5.21 -8.55
C GLN A 665 12.29 -5.48 -9.74
N GLY A 666 11.75 -6.13 -10.78
CA GLY A 666 12.44 -6.38 -12.06
C GLY A 666 13.26 -7.68 -12.09
N ALA A 667 13.26 -8.35 -13.25
CA ALA A 667 13.88 -9.67 -13.44
C ALA A 667 15.42 -9.70 -13.35
N ALA A 668 16.08 -8.54 -13.18
CA ALA A 668 17.52 -8.45 -12.92
C ALA A 668 17.88 -8.60 -11.43
N TYR A 669 16.88 -8.58 -10.53
CA TYR A 669 17.09 -8.79 -9.11
C TYR A 669 17.54 -10.23 -8.78
N ARG A 670 18.41 -10.38 -7.79
CA ARG A 670 18.95 -11.67 -7.34
C ARG A 670 18.64 -11.90 -5.85
N PRO A 671 17.98 -13.02 -5.47
CA PRO A 671 17.57 -13.25 -4.08
C PRO A 671 18.73 -13.16 -3.08
N GLY A 672 18.56 -12.32 -2.05
CA GLY A 672 19.57 -12.04 -1.03
C GLY A 672 20.48 -10.84 -1.32
N GLU A 673 20.43 -10.24 -2.51
CA GLU A 673 21.04 -8.91 -2.72
C GLU A 673 20.12 -7.80 -2.13
N PRO A 674 20.66 -6.69 -1.60
CA PRO A 674 19.86 -5.57 -1.12
C PRO A 674 19.26 -4.76 -2.29
N TRP A 675 18.06 -4.20 -2.12
CA TRP A 675 17.40 -3.36 -3.12
C TRP A 675 17.14 -1.93 -2.62
N PRO A 676 16.94 -0.93 -3.50
CA PRO A 676 16.92 0.50 -3.13
C PRO A 676 15.81 0.94 -2.16
N ALA A 677 14.83 0.07 -1.85
CA ALA A 677 13.84 0.36 -0.82
C ALA A 677 14.43 0.24 0.59
N LEU A 678 15.43 -0.63 0.80
CA LEU A 678 16.10 -0.85 2.09
C LEU A 678 16.92 0.37 2.54
N GLU A 679 17.31 1.26 1.62
CA GLU A 679 17.95 2.56 1.94
C GLU A 679 16.98 3.56 2.61
N ARG A 680 15.68 3.24 2.76
CA ARG A 680 14.66 4.14 3.33
C ARG A 680 14.44 3.89 4.82
N PRO A 681 14.49 4.93 5.69
CA PRO A 681 14.01 4.82 7.08
C PRO A 681 12.55 4.38 7.22
N THR A 682 11.75 4.53 6.16
CA THR A 682 10.34 4.13 6.05
C THR A 682 10.15 2.73 5.44
N TRP A 683 11.20 1.95 5.19
CA TRP A 683 11.04 0.51 4.94
C TRP A 683 11.07 -0.20 6.29
N ARG A 684 9.89 -0.68 6.70
CA ARG A 684 9.57 -1.11 8.07
C ARG A 684 8.42 -2.14 8.03
N PRO A 685 8.70 -3.42 7.75
CA PRO A 685 7.67 -4.45 7.64
C PRO A 685 6.90 -4.65 8.96
N ASP A 686 7.54 -4.44 10.10
CA ASP A 686 6.93 -4.50 11.43
C ASP A 686 5.81 -3.46 11.61
N ILE A 687 5.99 -2.24 11.10
CA ILE A 687 4.96 -1.18 11.14
C ILE A 687 3.76 -1.60 10.27
N ARG A 688 4.00 -2.24 9.11
CA ARG A 688 2.93 -2.76 8.26
C ARG A 688 2.17 -3.90 8.94
N ALA A 689 2.89 -4.87 9.50
CA ALA A 689 2.33 -5.99 10.24
C ALA A 689 1.47 -5.52 11.41
N ALA A 690 1.94 -4.54 12.19
CA ALA A 690 1.18 -3.93 13.28
C ALA A 690 -0.10 -3.21 12.80
N VAL A 691 -0.08 -2.54 11.63
CA VAL A 691 -1.29 -1.90 11.07
C VAL A 691 -2.31 -2.93 10.58
N ILE A 692 -1.85 -3.98 9.88
CA ILE A 692 -2.74 -4.99 9.29
C ILE A 692 -3.34 -5.91 10.35
N SER A 693 -2.55 -6.41 11.30
CA SER A 693 -3.05 -7.12 12.49
C SER A 693 -4.11 -6.31 13.24
N THR A 694 -3.84 -5.02 13.50
CA THR A 694 -4.82 -4.12 14.14
C THR A 694 -6.12 -4.00 13.32
N ALA A 695 -6.05 -3.94 11.98
CA ALA A 695 -7.24 -3.93 11.14
C ALA A 695 -8.02 -5.25 11.22
N ARG A 696 -7.34 -6.40 11.10
CA ARG A 696 -7.93 -7.76 11.14
C ARG A 696 -8.59 -8.06 12.50
N VAL A 697 -7.91 -7.69 13.60
CA VAL A 697 -8.43 -7.74 14.98
C VAL A 697 -9.66 -6.85 15.15
N ASN A 698 -9.62 -5.61 14.66
CA ASN A 698 -10.76 -4.69 14.75
C ASN A 698 -11.97 -5.18 13.91
N MET A 699 -11.73 -5.86 12.78
CA MET A 699 -12.76 -6.51 11.99
C MET A 699 -13.38 -7.69 12.77
N HIS A 700 -12.55 -8.60 13.29
CA HIS A 700 -13.03 -9.74 14.09
C HIS A 700 -13.82 -9.30 15.32
N ARG A 701 -13.36 -8.28 16.06
CA ARG A 701 -14.06 -7.78 17.25
C ARG A 701 -15.49 -7.29 16.93
N LYS A 702 -15.73 -6.72 15.75
CA LYS A 702 -17.08 -6.35 15.27
C LYS A 702 -17.89 -7.56 14.83
N MET A 703 -17.31 -8.49 14.06
CA MET A 703 -18.01 -9.70 13.60
C MET A 703 -18.43 -10.59 14.76
N ASN A 704 -17.53 -10.83 15.73
CA ASN A 704 -17.83 -11.52 16.98
C ASN A 704 -18.91 -10.79 17.81
N LYS A 705 -18.96 -9.44 17.75
CA LYS A 705 -20.02 -8.68 18.42
C LYS A 705 -21.39 -8.83 17.75
N LEU A 706 -21.45 -9.00 16.43
CA LEU A 706 -22.68 -9.36 15.70
C LEU A 706 -23.13 -10.80 16.03
N ALA A 707 -22.18 -11.76 15.99
CA ALA A 707 -22.43 -13.15 16.35
C ALA A 707 -22.99 -13.30 17.78
N THR A 708 -22.30 -12.75 18.79
CA THR A 708 -22.67 -12.88 20.21
C THR A 708 -23.88 -12.06 20.66
N ALA A 709 -24.28 -11.01 19.93
CA ALA A 709 -25.41 -10.16 20.33
C ALA A 709 -26.67 -10.32 19.45
N ALA A 710 -26.54 -10.88 18.24
CA ALA A 710 -27.64 -11.00 17.29
C ALA A 710 -27.69 -12.34 16.54
N GLY A 711 -26.73 -13.26 16.76
CA GLY A 711 -26.65 -14.52 16.02
C GLY A 711 -26.25 -14.37 14.55
N LEU A 712 -25.69 -13.21 14.17
CA LEU A 712 -25.35 -12.88 12.79
C LEU A 712 -23.88 -13.20 12.48
N TYR A 713 -23.66 -14.14 11.57
CA TYR A 713 -22.34 -14.58 11.13
C TYR A 713 -22.10 -14.14 9.68
N PRO A 714 -20.87 -13.72 9.31
CA PRO A 714 -20.53 -13.50 7.91
C PRO A 714 -20.57 -14.83 7.15
N VAL A 715 -20.72 -14.77 5.84
CA VAL A 715 -20.44 -15.91 4.93
C VAL A 715 -19.10 -15.77 4.23
N ALA A 716 -18.57 -14.55 4.13
CA ALA A 716 -17.28 -14.27 3.50
C ALA A 716 -16.64 -12.98 4.04
N VAL A 717 -15.31 -12.92 4.01
CA VAL A 717 -14.52 -11.73 4.39
C VAL A 717 -13.32 -11.61 3.43
N LEU A 718 -13.09 -10.42 2.90
CA LEU A 718 -11.92 -10.09 2.07
C LEU A 718 -11.43 -8.69 2.44
N SER A 719 -10.17 -8.59 2.89
CA SER A 719 -9.57 -7.35 3.41
C SER A 719 -10.44 -6.66 4.47
N ASP A 720 -11.13 -5.58 4.10
CA ASP A 720 -12.02 -4.74 4.92
C ASP A 720 -13.51 -4.92 4.59
N CYS A 721 -13.85 -5.75 3.58
CA CYS A 721 -15.20 -6.15 3.24
C CYS A 721 -15.63 -7.43 3.97
N ALA A 722 -16.87 -7.47 4.47
CA ALA A 722 -17.55 -8.69 4.92
C ALA A 722 -18.95 -8.80 4.31
N VAL A 723 -19.35 -10.02 3.95
CA VAL A 723 -20.66 -10.33 3.34
C VAL A 723 -21.52 -11.09 4.34
N TYR A 724 -22.77 -10.64 4.50
CA TYR A 724 -23.79 -11.23 5.37
C TYR A 724 -25.05 -11.61 4.57
N LEU A 725 -25.78 -12.63 5.02
CA LEU A 725 -27.06 -13.04 4.42
C LEU A 725 -28.22 -12.27 5.05
N SER A 726 -29.10 -11.72 4.22
CA SER A 726 -30.05 -10.66 4.57
C SER A 726 -31.44 -10.91 3.99
N ASP A 727 -32.47 -10.47 4.72
CA ASP A 727 -33.87 -10.52 4.29
C ASP A 727 -34.20 -9.46 3.22
N GLY A 728 -33.35 -8.42 3.13
CA GLY A 728 -33.45 -7.34 2.15
C GLY A 728 -32.08 -6.88 1.59
N PRO A 729 -32.06 -6.02 0.56
CA PRO A 729 -30.87 -5.69 -0.21
C PRO A 729 -29.92 -4.68 0.45
N SER A 730 -30.26 -4.11 1.62
CA SER A 730 -29.51 -3.03 2.27
C SER A 730 -28.79 -3.51 3.54
N PRO A 731 -27.65 -2.91 3.93
CA PRO A 731 -27.08 -3.13 5.26
C PRO A 731 -28.05 -2.77 6.41
N LEU A 732 -29.04 -1.91 6.16
CA LEU A 732 -30.09 -1.60 7.14
C LEU A 732 -30.98 -2.81 7.48
N ASP A 733 -31.06 -3.80 6.60
CA ASP A 733 -31.94 -4.96 6.73
C ASP A 733 -31.34 -6.07 7.61
N PHE A 734 -30.02 -6.02 7.89
CA PHE A 734 -29.35 -6.97 8.78
C PHE A 734 -28.54 -6.34 9.93
N LEU A 735 -28.13 -5.06 9.86
CA LEU A 735 -27.29 -4.46 10.91
C LEU A 735 -28.07 -4.29 12.22
N PRO A 736 -27.67 -4.97 13.32
CA PRO A 736 -28.48 -5.02 14.53
C PRO A 736 -28.52 -3.68 15.29
N ARG A 737 -29.66 -3.44 15.94
CA ARG A 737 -29.95 -2.24 16.74
C ARG A 737 -30.21 -2.61 18.20
N THR A 738 -30.00 -1.64 19.10
CA THR A 738 -30.45 -1.72 20.50
C THR A 738 -31.98 -1.53 20.57
N PRO A 739 -32.63 -1.85 21.71
CA PRO A 739 -34.06 -1.59 21.90
C PRO A 739 -34.48 -0.13 21.69
N GLU A 740 -33.54 0.82 21.84
CA GLU A 740 -33.75 2.25 21.57
C GLU A 740 -33.46 2.67 20.11
N GLY A 741 -33.37 1.70 19.18
CA GLY A 741 -33.17 1.93 17.74
C GLY A 741 -31.74 2.31 17.31
N LYS A 742 -30.79 2.38 18.24
CA LYS A 742 -29.41 2.82 17.97
C LYS A 742 -28.57 1.66 17.40
N PRO A 743 -27.56 1.91 16.54
CA PRO A 743 -26.66 0.85 16.08
C PRO A 743 -25.96 0.12 17.24
N LEU A 744 -25.80 -1.21 17.12
CA LEU A 744 -25.25 -2.08 18.17
C LEU A 744 -23.86 -1.60 18.66
N PRO A 745 -23.69 -1.27 19.97
CA PRO A 745 -22.40 -0.88 20.51
C PRO A 745 -21.32 -1.96 20.33
N GLY A 746 -20.21 -1.58 19.68
CA GLY A 746 -19.09 -2.45 19.35
C GLY A 746 -19.24 -3.27 18.06
N GLY A 747 -20.41 -3.24 17.41
CA GLY A 747 -20.63 -3.84 16.10
C GLY A 747 -20.17 -2.94 14.95
N PHE A 748 -20.59 -3.29 13.73
CA PHE A 748 -20.52 -2.39 12.58
C PHE A 748 -21.54 -1.24 12.72
N ARG A 749 -21.23 -0.10 12.10
CA ARG A 749 -22.08 1.09 12.06
C ARG A 749 -21.92 1.78 10.72
N LEU A 750 -23.03 2.15 10.09
CA LEU A 750 -23.02 2.91 8.83
C LEU A 750 -22.50 4.34 9.05
N GLY A 751 -21.81 4.85 8.04
CA GLY A 751 -21.43 6.25 7.97
C GLY A 751 -20.05 6.46 7.32
N VAL A 752 -19.79 7.72 6.99
CA VAL A 752 -18.61 8.12 6.22
C VAL A 752 -17.28 7.96 6.97
N SER A 753 -17.25 8.08 8.30
CA SER A 753 -15.98 8.24 9.03
C SER A 753 -15.09 6.99 8.97
N PRO A 754 -13.75 7.14 8.88
CA PRO A 754 -12.85 5.98 8.88
C PRO A 754 -13.09 5.01 10.03
N GLY A 755 -13.22 3.72 9.72
CA GLY A 755 -13.61 2.68 10.67
C GLY A 755 -15.12 2.41 10.80
N MET A 756 -15.99 3.26 10.24
CA MET A 756 -17.41 2.95 9.96
C MET A 756 -17.52 2.17 8.63
N VAL A 757 -18.72 1.67 8.29
CA VAL A 757 -18.97 0.94 7.04
C VAL A 757 -19.79 1.72 6.01
N LYS A 758 -19.54 1.41 4.73
CA LYS A 758 -20.44 1.67 3.60
C LYS A 758 -21.14 0.37 3.16
N HIS A 759 -22.22 0.51 2.39
CA HIS A 759 -22.70 -0.58 1.54
C HIS A 759 -21.71 -0.80 0.41
N GLU A 760 -21.38 -2.07 0.13
CA GLU A 760 -20.40 -2.42 -0.91
C GLU A 760 -21.02 -2.97 -2.18
N GLY A 761 -22.17 -3.63 -2.05
CA GLY A 761 -22.85 -4.31 -3.12
C GLY A 761 -23.83 -5.33 -2.56
N THR A 762 -24.72 -5.82 -3.42
CA THR A 762 -25.74 -6.80 -3.07
C THR A 762 -25.95 -7.76 -4.22
N GLN A 763 -26.11 -9.03 -3.90
CA GLN A 763 -26.43 -10.12 -4.81
C GLN A 763 -27.52 -11.01 -4.18
N SER A 764 -27.99 -12.03 -4.91
CA SER A 764 -28.96 -12.99 -4.35
C SER A 764 -28.28 -13.98 -3.38
N LEU A 765 -29.08 -14.61 -2.50
CA LEU A 765 -28.60 -15.76 -1.69
C LEU A 765 -27.99 -16.84 -2.58
N LEU A 766 -28.69 -17.24 -3.65
CA LEU A 766 -28.28 -18.34 -4.53
C LEU A 766 -26.92 -18.10 -5.17
N TRP A 767 -26.64 -16.87 -5.61
CA TRP A 767 -25.33 -16.47 -6.12
C TRP A 767 -24.23 -16.64 -5.07
N ALA A 768 -24.49 -16.24 -3.82
CA ALA A 768 -23.51 -16.35 -2.75
C ALA A 768 -23.23 -17.82 -2.40
N VAL A 769 -24.25 -18.67 -2.34
CA VAL A 769 -24.08 -20.12 -2.12
C VAL A 769 -23.29 -20.76 -3.27
N GLU A 770 -23.62 -20.45 -4.53
CA GLU A 770 -22.86 -20.92 -5.70
C GLU A 770 -21.38 -20.52 -5.64
N MET A 771 -21.06 -19.29 -5.20
CA MET A 771 -19.67 -18.86 -5.03
C MET A 771 -18.93 -19.66 -3.95
N LEU A 772 -19.58 -19.92 -2.80
CA LEU A 772 -18.99 -20.68 -1.69
C LEU A 772 -18.76 -22.15 -2.08
N ASP A 773 -19.71 -22.79 -2.76
CA ASP A 773 -19.58 -24.16 -3.29
C ASP A 773 -18.45 -24.28 -4.32
N GLN A 774 -18.19 -23.21 -5.10
CA GLN A 774 -17.05 -23.13 -6.02
C GLN A 774 -15.71 -22.80 -5.33
N GLY A 775 -15.70 -22.58 -4.00
CA GLY A 775 -14.51 -22.18 -3.25
C GLY A 775 -14.02 -20.77 -3.58
N LEU A 776 -14.89 -19.92 -4.14
CA LEU A 776 -14.60 -18.53 -4.49
C LEU A 776 -15.11 -17.60 -3.39
N ASN A 777 -14.47 -16.45 -3.19
CA ASN A 777 -14.85 -15.50 -2.15
C ASN A 777 -15.93 -14.49 -2.65
N PRO A 778 -17.19 -14.53 -2.15
CA PRO A 778 -18.24 -13.58 -2.52
C PRO A 778 -17.84 -12.11 -2.37
N ALA A 779 -17.02 -11.76 -1.37
CA ALA A 779 -16.61 -10.39 -1.13
C ALA A 779 -15.79 -9.80 -2.29
N ARG A 780 -15.09 -10.63 -3.09
CA ARG A 780 -14.35 -10.21 -4.29
C ARG A 780 -15.26 -9.74 -5.44
N HIS A 781 -16.54 -10.11 -5.43
CA HIS A 781 -17.44 -9.91 -6.58
C HIS A 781 -18.78 -9.26 -6.21
N ILE A 782 -18.97 -8.85 -4.96
CA ILE A 782 -20.26 -8.37 -4.43
C ILE A 782 -20.78 -7.11 -5.14
N LYS A 783 -19.88 -6.28 -5.70
CA LYS A 783 -20.19 -5.10 -6.55
C LYS A 783 -20.81 -5.45 -7.91
N GLY A 784 -20.76 -6.71 -8.34
CA GLY A 784 -21.10 -7.13 -9.71
C GLY A 784 -19.93 -7.08 -10.70
N HIS A 785 -18.74 -6.67 -10.26
CA HIS A 785 -17.46 -6.77 -10.98
C HIS A 785 -16.36 -7.27 -10.03
N ASP A 786 -15.19 -7.61 -10.59
CA ASP A 786 -14.03 -8.06 -9.81
C ASP A 786 -13.40 -6.91 -9.02
N ALA A 787 -13.30 -7.04 -7.70
CA ALA A 787 -12.67 -6.09 -6.79
C ALA A 787 -11.20 -5.80 -7.15
N ALA A 788 -10.50 -6.76 -7.78
CA ALA A 788 -9.13 -6.56 -8.27
C ALA A 788 -9.02 -5.46 -9.36
N ALA A 789 -10.14 -5.06 -9.99
CA ALA A 789 -10.19 -3.92 -10.91
C ALA A 789 -10.12 -2.56 -10.17
N ASP A 790 -10.76 -2.45 -9.00
CA ASP A 790 -10.73 -1.25 -8.14
C ASP A 790 -9.38 -1.08 -7.42
N GLY A 791 -8.48 -2.07 -7.55
CA GLY A 791 -7.21 -2.11 -6.83
C GLY A 791 -7.34 -2.55 -5.37
N GLU A 792 -8.39 -3.32 -5.04
CA GLU A 792 -8.58 -4.04 -3.77
C GLU A 792 -7.64 -5.26 -3.65
#